data_AF-A0AAD9UMW9-F1
#
_entry.id   AF-A0AAD9UMW9-F1
#
_cell.length_a   1.000
_cell.length_b   1.000
_cell.length_c   1.000
_cell.angle_alpha   90.00
_cell.angle_beta   90.00
_cell.angle_gamma   90.00
#
_symmetry.space_group_name_H-M   'P 1'
#
loop_
_entity.id
_entity.type
_entity.pdbx_description
1 polymer ?
#
loop_
_entity_poly.entity_id
_entity_poly.type
_entity_poly.pdbx_seq_one_letter_code
_entity_poly.pdbx_strand_id
1 'polypeptide(L)'
;MMNVYLDGSEFALKRFEISSSKVSVFIASVQSVRSLATLLALIVCVILLLIGDNLVDEKKADSCKQAGAILSAFFLALFAFLQLIYFCISHGHQYVVRYFWLHVATGFCIGLLLIYPYQFFGKHGPFLSYGLQITGAFTSILHYILKKILNFFELDVNFWLIAIHLFIVFVVAFLGFIVFSVAVVKYKANRNEDTTTSSTDSRTAFQVFQTGAMKAWAPITMAVVAMAFEFVIYPVICPILTVDPSKHHTILLWALIVETFSGTMVFMVTGINKDITREWNSGPQRYYHLLWLLFVPYFLFGLIFIWALHHPNSGFAMTIKFGVWGGILTCLYYLSAENLVNIGFGCPWGHAFTGAEGQYKEDGDPKSGLDFTKPKTGKAAKAAGYVMNFTNCLTNSFGVLTGFLIKAHLANYLNCSRKLAEGHVFPTASMNGFRSCWFWFSCASSGAWKNFISMFSLDIKEMLLSLDGYGGFYRKFIRLNDDAVKQLNLSANDGKLENVELKNVQSALKPLKGFLSGLTQGEINAYSSQFVKVFNTELREVDLTPKDDKEKIKKFNDGKTEKSAAVDTLKGKLDSVSDTGLRTMYAEAFIDGYNTAVEVDSDDAVESELDSKLTSGEDEQEIKNALNEVNQTRHPFQPS
;
A
#
# COMPACT_ATOMS: atom_id res chain seq x y z
N MET A 1 11.30 -7.54 3.26
CA MET A 1 9.94 -7.55 3.86
C MET A 1 8.89 -6.95 2.94
N MET A 2 9.06 -5.73 2.42
CA MET A 2 8.05 -5.09 1.56
C MET A 2 7.72 -5.91 0.30
N ASN A 3 8.71 -6.45 -0.39
CA ASN A 3 8.49 -7.21 -1.63
C ASN A 3 7.87 -8.58 -1.36
N VAL A 4 8.29 -9.26 -0.28
CA VAL A 4 7.61 -10.47 0.22
C VAL A 4 6.13 -10.24 0.47
N TYR A 5 5.77 -9.06 0.99
CA TYR A 5 4.39 -8.70 1.26
C TYR A 5 3.63 -8.38 -0.03
N LEU A 6 4.21 -7.61 -0.95
CA LEU A 6 3.59 -7.28 -2.24
C LEU A 6 3.33 -8.53 -3.09
N ASP A 7 4.31 -9.43 -3.16
CA ASP A 7 4.20 -10.68 -3.91
C ASP A 7 3.35 -11.72 -3.16
N GLY A 8 3.24 -11.58 -1.83
CA GLY A 8 2.67 -12.58 -0.94
C GLY A 8 1.28 -12.27 -0.38
N SER A 9 0.78 -11.05 -0.54
CA SER A 9 -0.45 -10.57 0.11
C SER A 9 -1.71 -11.27 -0.38
N GLU A 10 -1.78 -11.66 -1.66
CA GLU A 10 -2.92 -12.42 -2.18
C GLU A 10 -3.00 -13.78 -1.47
N PHE A 11 -1.87 -14.49 -1.40
CA PHE A 11 -1.75 -15.76 -0.70
C PHE A 11 -2.06 -15.64 0.78
N ALA A 12 -1.58 -14.57 1.43
CA ALA A 12 -1.84 -14.33 2.83
C ALA A 12 -3.32 -14.03 3.12
N LEU A 13 -3.98 -13.25 2.26
CA LEU A 13 -5.39 -12.89 2.42
C LEU A 13 -6.35 -14.05 2.18
N LYS A 14 -6.03 -14.95 1.23
CA LYS A 14 -6.78 -16.21 1.05
C LYS A 14 -6.81 -17.02 2.35
N ARG A 15 -5.69 -17.08 3.08
CA ARG A 15 -5.62 -17.76 4.40
C ARG A 15 -6.43 -17.04 5.49
N PHE A 16 -6.58 -15.73 5.40
CA PHE A 16 -7.44 -14.96 6.29
C PHE A 16 -8.92 -14.96 5.85
N GLU A 17 -9.28 -15.78 4.84
CA GLU A 17 -10.64 -15.88 4.25
C GLU A 17 -11.14 -14.55 3.66
N ILE A 18 -10.23 -13.61 3.35
CA ILE A 18 -10.60 -12.32 2.78
C ILE A 18 -10.67 -12.45 1.26
N SER A 19 -11.78 -11.98 0.68
CA SER A 19 -11.97 -11.98 -0.78
C SER A 19 -10.82 -11.32 -1.52
N SER A 20 -10.43 -11.93 -2.64
CA SER A 20 -9.37 -11.45 -3.53
C SER A 20 -9.62 -10.01 -4.02
N SER A 21 -10.89 -9.56 -4.05
CA SER A 21 -11.25 -8.19 -4.42
C SER A 21 -10.67 -7.13 -3.47
N LYS A 22 -10.43 -7.49 -2.20
CA LYS A 22 -9.92 -6.60 -1.15
C LYS A 22 -8.39 -6.58 -1.06
N VAL A 23 -7.69 -7.41 -1.83
CA VAL A 23 -6.23 -7.56 -1.76
C VAL A 23 -5.52 -6.26 -2.06
N SER A 24 -5.89 -5.58 -3.13
CA SER A 24 -5.30 -4.29 -3.53
C SER A 24 -5.47 -3.20 -2.46
N VAL A 25 -6.66 -3.14 -1.83
CA VAL A 25 -6.97 -2.18 -0.77
C VAL A 25 -6.15 -2.47 0.49
N PHE A 26 -6.05 -3.74 0.89
CA PHE A 26 -5.22 -4.17 2.02
C PHE A 26 -3.76 -3.81 1.81
N ILE A 27 -3.19 -4.16 0.65
CA ILE A 27 -1.80 -3.83 0.27
C ILE A 27 -1.54 -2.34 0.39
N ALA A 28 -2.41 -1.54 -0.26
CA ALA A 28 -2.25 -0.09 -0.28
C ALA A 28 -2.32 0.50 1.14
N SER A 29 -3.20 -0.02 2.00
CA SER A 29 -3.36 0.44 3.38
C SER A 29 -2.16 0.05 4.25
N VAL A 30 -1.71 -1.21 4.22
CA VAL A 30 -0.51 -1.65 4.94
C VAL A 30 0.70 -0.84 4.50
N GLN A 31 0.92 -0.70 3.20
CA GLN A 31 2.06 0.05 2.67
C GLN A 31 2.03 1.52 3.10
N SER A 32 0.87 2.18 3.06
CA SER A 32 0.72 3.59 3.47
C SER A 32 1.01 3.77 4.96
N VAL A 33 0.37 2.97 5.83
CA VAL A 33 0.52 3.10 7.29
C VAL A 33 1.92 2.68 7.73
N ARG A 34 2.50 1.63 7.13
CA ARG A 34 3.88 1.21 7.39
C ARG A 34 4.90 2.28 7.00
N SER A 35 4.72 2.92 5.83
CA SER A 35 5.62 3.99 5.38
C SER A 35 5.50 5.22 6.28
N LEU A 36 4.30 5.56 6.72
CA LEU A 36 4.07 6.61 7.71
C LEU A 36 4.74 6.29 9.06
N ALA A 37 4.64 5.06 9.54
CA ALA A 37 5.31 4.62 10.77
C ALA A 37 6.84 4.65 10.64
N THR A 38 7.37 4.27 9.47
CA THR A 38 8.80 4.39 9.13
C THR A 38 9.24 5.86 9.20
N LEU A 39 8.47 6.77 8.60
CA LEU A 39 8.73 8.20 8.64
C LEU A 39 8.69 8.76 10.08
N LEU A 40 7.69 8.37 10.87
CA LEU A 40 7.58 8.81 12.26
C LEU A 40 8.81 8.39 13.07
N ALA A 41 9.26 7.14 12.91
CA ALA A 41 10.48 6.64 13.54
C ALA A 41 11.73 7.43 13.11
N LEU A 42 11.87 7.74 11.81
CA LEU A 42 12.96 8.56 11.29
C LEU A 42 12.98 9.94 11.95
N ILE A 43 11.83 10.63 11.99
CA ILE A 43 11.69 11.96 12.60
C ILE A 43 12.04 11.91 14.08
N VAL A 44 11.45 10.97 14.83
CA VAL A 44 11.72 10.80 16.27
C VAL A 44 13.20 10.56 16.51
N CYS A 45 13.83 9.68 15.73
CA CYS A 45 15.25 9.35 15.90
C CYS A 45 16.16 10.56 15.57
N VAL A 46 15.88 11.30 14.50
CA VAL A 46 16.63 12.53 14.15
C VAL A 46 16.50 13.57 15.27
N ILE A 47 15.30 13.81 15.78
CA ILE A 47 15.07 14.75 16.88
C ILE A 47 15.83 14.30 18.14
N LEU A 48 15.72 13.02 18.52
CA LEU A 48 16.43 12.48 19.68
C LEU A 48 17.95 12.58 19.55
N LEU A 49 18.49 12.38 18.35
CA LEU A 49 19.92 12.53 18.09
C LEU A 49 20.38 13.98 18.22
N LEU A 50 19.62 14.93 17.66
CA LEU A 50 19.93 16.36 17.73
C LEU A 50 19.80 16.92 19.16
N ILE A 51 18.78 16.49 19.91
CA ILE A 51 18.56 16.92 21.29
C ILE A 51 19.57 16.25 22.23
N GLY A 52 19.77 14.94 22.10
CA GLY A 52 20.60 14.15 23.00
C GLY A 52 22.05 14.63 23.05
N ASP A 53 22.58 15.10 21.91
CA ASP A 53 23.92 15.67 21.81
C ASP A 53 24.08 17.03 22.53
N ASN A 54 23.00 17.79 22.68
CA ASN A 54 23.03 19.11 23.30
C ASN A 54 22.71 19.08 24.80
N LEU A 55 22.01 18.04 25.27
CA LEU A 55 21.51 17.95 26.65
C LEU A 55 22.25 16.96 27.53
N VAL A 56 22.90 15.94 26.95
CA VAL A 56 23.45 14.82 27.70
C VAL A 56 24.96 14.74 27.47
N ASP A 57 25.71 14.40 28.54
CA ASP A 57 27.13 14.06 28.45
C ASP A 57 27.38 13.08 27.28
N GLU A 58 28.39 13.36 26.45
CA GLU A 58 28.67 12.65 25.21
C GLU A 58 28.75 11.12 25.42
N LYS A 59 29.34 10.69 26.53
CA LYS A 59 29.45 9.26 26.89
C LYS A 59 28.10 8.58 27.11
N LYS A 60 27.16 9.31 27.75
CA LYS A 60 25.80 8.83 27.99
C LYS A 60 24.99 8.87 26.69
N ALA A 61 25.10 9.94 25.91
CA ALA A 61 24.44 10.06 24.62
C ALA A 61 24.83 8.91 23.67
N ASP A 62 26.11 8.58 23.58
CA ASP A 62 26.60 7.47 22.74
C ASP A 62 26.12 6.11 23.26
N SER A 63 26.05 5.91 24.57
CA SER A 63 25.50 4.68 25.15
C SER A 63 23.99 4.54 24.88
N CYS A 64 23.22 5.63 24.91
CA CYS A 64 21.81 5.64 24.52
C CYS A 64 21.65 5.31 23.02
N LYS A 65 22.49 5.86 22.14
CA LYS A 65 22.47 5.54 20.70
C LYS A 65 22.73 4.06 20.45
N GLN A 66 23.71 3.47 21.15
CA GLN A 66 24.03 2.05 21.04
C GLN A 66 22.87 1.17 21.50
N ALA A 67 22.32 1.48 22.69
CA ALA A 67 21.17 0.76 23.22
C ALA A 67 19.97 0.84 22.27
N GLY A 68 19.67 2.04 21.76
CA GLY A 68 18.61 2.25 20.78
C GLY A 68 18.82 1.45 19.49
N ALA A 69 20.05 1.38 18.98
CA ALA A 69 20.39 0.63 17.78
C ALA A 69 20.20 -0.89 17.96
N ILE A 70 20.73 -1.44 19.06
CA ILE A 70 20.61 -2.86 19.41
C ILE A 70 19.14 -3.23 19.67
N LEU A 71 18.43 -2.40 20.42
CA LEU A 71 17.03 -2.62 20.76
C LEU A 71 16.13 -2.58 19.52
N SER A 72 16.40 -1.67 18.59
CA SER A 72 15.65 -1.58 17.32
C SER A 72 15.85 -2.83 16.46
N ALA A 73 17.08 -3.34 16.38
CA ALA A 73 17.39 -4.58 15.66
C ALA A 73 16.75 -5.81 16.32
N PHE A 74 16.77 -5.87 17.66
CA PHE A 74 16.09 -6.90 18.43
C PHE A 74 14.58 -6.90 18.17
N PHE A 75 13.93 -5.73 18.27
CA PHE A 75 12.49 -5.62 18.03
C PHE A 75 12.12 -5.94 16.58
N LEU A 76 12.97 -5.60 15.60
CA LEU A 76 12.74 -6.02 14.22
C LEU A 76 12.71 -7.55 14.09
N ALA A 77 13.69 -8.25 14.69
CA ALA A 77 13.73 -9.71 14.68
C ALA A 77 12.53 -10.31 15.44
N LEU A 78 12.15 -9.72 16.58
CA LEU A 78 11.00 -10.15 17.37
C LEU A 78 9.69 -9.97 16.58
N PHE A 79 9.48 -8.83 15.92
CA PHE A 79 8.27 -8.61 15.12
C PHE A 79 8.24 -9.51 13.88
N ALA A 80 9.37 -9.77 13.23
CA ALA A 80 9.45 -10.76 12.16
C ALA A 80 9.05 -12.16 12.63
N PHE A 81 9.52 -12.56 13.82
CA PHE A 81 9.15 -13.83 14.45
C PHE A 81 7.65 -13.89 14.80
N LEU A 82 7.10 -12.82 15.38
CA LEU A 82 5.68 -12.74 15.68
C LEU A 82 4.84 -12.77 14.41
N GLN A 83 5.24 -12.09 13.33
CA GLN A 83 4.56 -12.16 12.04
C GLN A 83 4.50 -13.60 11.51
N LEU A 84 5.60 -14.34 11.59
CA LEU A 84 5.64 -15.77 11.24
C LEU A 84 4.66 -16.58 12.10
N ILE A 85 4.71 -16.42 13.44
CA ILE A 85 3.80 -17.13 14.35
C ILE A 85 2.34 -16.83 14.03
N TYR A 86 1.98 -15.55 13.93
CA TYR A 86 0.60 -15.15 13.68
C TYR A 86 0.11 -15.63 12.34
N PHE A 87 0.95 -15.63 11.30
CA PHE A 87 0.61 -16.19 10.00
C PHE A 87 0.41 -17.71 10.05
N CYS A 88 1.30 -18.43 10.74
CA CYS A 88 1.21 -19.88 10.84
C CYS A 88 -0.02 -20.34 11.63
N ILE A 89 -0.32 -19.69 12.75
CA ILE A 89 -1.45 -20.03 13.62
C ILE A 89 -2.78 -19.54 13.04
N SER A 90 -2.78 -18.45 12.27
CA SER A 90 -4.01 -17.83 11.81
C SER A 90 -4.80 -18.73 10.85
N HIS A 91 -6.04 -18.99 11.24
CA HIS A 91 -7.14 -19.33 10.36
C HIS A 91 -8.29 -18.34 10.64
N GLY A 92 -8.87 -17.79 9.58
CA GLY A 92 -9.97 -16.81 9.64
C GLY A 92 -9.58 -15.37 9.99
N HIS A 93 -10.58 -14.49 9.96
CA HIS A 93 -10.41 -13.02 9.98
C HIS A 93 -9.85 -12.43 11.29
N GLN A 94 -9.90 -13.14 12.41
CA GLN A 94 -9.55 -12.57 13.72
C GLN A 94 -8.07 -12.15 13.85
N TYR A 95 -7.18 -12.73 13.05
CA TYR A 95 -5.74 -12.47 13.12
C TYR A 95 -5.25 -11.41 12.13
N VAL A 96 -6.06 -11.01 11.12
CA VAL A 96 -5.61 -10.06 10.09
C VAL A 96 -5.24 -8.69 10.67
N VAL A 97 -5.96 -8.25 11.70
CA VAL A 97 -5.70 -6.95 12.36
C VAL A 97 -4.37 -6.99 13.10
N ARG A 98 -4.07 -8.09 13.81
CA ARG A 98 -2.78 -8.25 14.50
C ARG A 98 -1.62 -8.34 13.50
N TYR A 99 -1.83 -9.10 12.43
CA TYR A 99 -0.87 -9.22 11.34
C TYR A 99 -0.57 -7.86 10.70
N PHE A 100 -1.61 -7.05 10.45
CA PHE A 100 -1.48 -5.67 9.97
C PHE A 100 -0.61 -4.82 10.91
N TRP A 101 -0.94 -4.77 12.20
CA TRP A 101 -0.21 -3.90 13.14
C TRP A 101 1.23 -4.34 13.36
N LEU A 102 1.54 -5.62 13.25
CA LEU A 102 2.92 -6.11 13.28
C LEU A 102 3.72 -5.62 12.07
N HIS A 103 3.10 -5.50 10.88
CA HIS A 103 3.74 -4.85 9.72
C HIS A 103 4.03 -3.38 9.98
N VAL A 104 3.10 -2.66 10.60
CA VAL A 104 3.28 -1.25 10.97
C VAL A 104 4.43 -1.11 11.99
N ALA A 105 4.44 -1.95 13.03
CA ALA A 105 5.49 -1.97 14.05
C ALA A 105 6.88 -2.29 13.46
N THR A 106 6.93 -3.24 12.52
CA THR A 106 8.14 -3.53 11.74
C THR A 106 8.60 -2.30 10.95
N GLY A 107 7.68 -1.58 10.27
CA GLY A 107 7.99 -0.33 9.58
C GLY A 107 8.63 0.71 10.51
N PHE A 108 8.09 0.87 11.71
CA PHE A 108 8.65 1.74 12.73
C PHE A 108 10.09 1.31 13.11
N CYS A 109 10.34 0.03 13.38
CA CYS A 109 11.68 -0.48 13.68
C CYS A 109 12.66 -0.30 12.51
N ILE A 110 12.21 -0.48 11.27
CA ILE A 110 13.01 -0.20 10.06
C ILE A 110 13.38 1.29 10.03
N GLY A 111 12.46 2.20 10.31
CA GLY A 111 12.75 3.63 10.38
C GLY A 111 13.81 3.97 11.42
N LEU A 112 13.76 3.35 12.60
CA LEU A 112 14.82 3.50 13.61
C LEU A 112 16.17 2.96 13.11
N LEU A 113 16.15 1.78 12.47
CA LEU A 113 17.35 1.12 11.95
C LEU A 113 17.95 1.78 10.71
N LEU A 114 17.22 2.59 9.97
CA LEU A 114 17.77 3.35 8.85
C LEU A 114 18.66 4.51 9.31
N ILE A 115 18.64 4.87 10.60
CA ILE A 115 19.37 6.02 11.16
C ILE A 115 20.69 5.62 11.81
N TYR A 116 20.68 4.55 12.60
CA TYR A 116 21.85 4.13 13.39
C TYR A 116 23.06 3.71 12.56
N PRO A 117 22.92 2.96 11.45
CA PRO A 117 24.06 2.59 10.62
C PRO A 117 24.83 3.78 10.08
N TYR A 118 24.19 4.89 9.72
CA TYR A 118 24.92 6.09 9.27
C TYR A 118 25.67 6.80 10.40
N GLN A 119 25.25 6.60 11.65
CA GLN A 119 25.93 7.14 12.83
C GLN A 119 27.16 6.31 13.22
N PHE A 120 27.09 4.97 13.11
CA PHE A 120 28.20 4.09 13.48
C PHE A 120 29.13 3.73 12.30
N PHE A 121 28.56 3.66 11.10
CA PHE A 121 29.18 3.10 9.90
C PHE A 121 28.96 4.01 8.69
N GLY A 122 28.87 5.34 8.86
CA GLY A 122 28.56 6.28 7.77
C GLY A 122 29.41 6.09 6.51
N LYS A 123 30.68 5.68 6.66
CA LYS A 123 31.59 5.33 5.55
C LYS A 123 31.13 4.13 4.69
N HIS A 124 30.32 3.25 5.26
CA HIS A 124 29.73 2.08 4.63
C HIS A 124 28.29 2.31 4.16
N GLY A 125 27.82 3.57 4.17
CA GLY A 125 26.49 3.94 3.65
C GLY A 125 26.17 3.32 2.27
N PRO A 126 27.09 3.37 1.28
CA PRO A 126 26.86 2.74 -0.01
C PRO A 126 26.61 1.23 0.04
N PHE A 127 27.22 0.50 1.00
CA PHE A 127 26.97 -0.93 1.18
C PHE A 127 25.56 -1.19 1.73
N LEU A 128 25.07 -0.31 2.61
CA LEU A 128 23.71 -0.40 3.12
C LEU A 128 22.71 -0.15 1.99
N SER A 129 22.91 0.90 1.19
CA SER A 129 22.08 1.18 0.02
C SER A 129 22.09 0.02 -0.97
N TYR A 130 23.27 -0.53 -1.31
CA TYR A 130 23.38 -1.70 -2.17
C TYR A 130 22.64 -2.92 -1.61
N GLY A 131 22.76 -3.19 -0.30
CA GLY A 131 22.03 -4.26 0.37
C GLY A 131 20.51 -4.10 0.29
N LEU A 132 20.01 -2.87 0.38
CA LEU A 132 18.58 -2.58 0.21
C LEU A 132 18.12 -2.91 -1.22
N GLN A 133 18.86 -2.47 -2.24
CA GLN A 133 18.49 -2.68 -3.65
C GLN A 133 18.52 -4.16 -4.06
N ILE A 134 19.58 -4.88 -3.68
CA ILE A 134 19.70 -6.30 -4.08
C ILE A 134 18.67 -7.20 -3.37
N THR A 135 18.19 -6.78 -2.19
CA THR A 135 17.15 -7.52 -1.46
C THR A 135 15.90 -7.70 -2.32
N GLY A 136 15.54 -6.70 -3.12
CA GLY A 136 14.35 -6.77 -3.96
C GLY A 136 14.43 -7.87 -5.02
N ALA A 137 15.51 -7.89 -5.81
CA ALA A 137 15.74 -8.95 -6.79
C ALA A 137 15.85 -10.34 -6.13
N PHE A 138 16.57 -10.45 -5.01
CA PHE A 138 16.65 -11.72 -4.28
C PHE A 138 15.28 -12.22 -3.83
N THR A 139 14.42 -11.33 -3.30
CA THR A 139 13.08 -11.75 -2.87
C THR A 139 12.23 -12.25 -4.02
N SER A 140 12.28 -11.62 -5.20
CA SER A 140 11.48 -12.05 -6.35
C SER A 140 12.02 -13.33 -7.00
N ILE A 141 13.35 -13.48 -7.09
CA ILE A 141 13.98 -14.74 -7.55
C ILE A 141 13.62 -15.87 -6.59
N LEU A 142 13.73 -15.63 -5.28
CA LEU A 142 13.36 -16.60 -4.25
C LEU A 142 11.88 -16.97 -4.35
N HIS A 143 10.99 -15.99 -4.53
CA HIS A 143 9.57 -16.22 -4.69
C HIS A 143 9.27 -17.13 -5.90
N TYR A 144 9.89 -16.85 -7.06
CA TYR A 144 9.74 -17.66 -8.26
C TYR A 144 10.24 -19.10 -8.05
N ILE A 145 11.44 -19.27 -7.46
CA ILE A 145 12.03 -20.58 -7.19
C ILE A 145 11.16 -21.37 -6.20
N LEU A 146 10.74 -20.76 -5.10
CA LEU A 146 9.90 -21.41 -4.09
C LEU A 146 8.57 -21.85 -4.68
N LYS A 147 7.91 -21.00 -5.49
CA LYS A 147 6.66 -21.38 -6.16
C LYS A 147 6.84 -22.63 -7.03
N LYS A 148 7.93 -22.73 -7.80
CA LYS A 148 8.24 -23.91 -8.62
C LYS A 148 8.49 -25.16 -7.77
N ILE A 149 9.24 -25.01 -6.68
CA ILE A 149 9.54 -26.12 -5.75
C ILE A 149 8.26 -26.61 -5.07
N LEU A 150 7.42 -25.71 -4.56
CA LEU A 150 6.18 -26.08 -3.87
C LEU A 150 5.19 -26.78 -4.81
N ASN A 151 5.07 -26.30 -6.05
CA ASN A 151 4.29 -26.98 -7.08
C ASN A 151 4.84 -28.37 -7.41
N PHE A 152 6.17 -28.53 -7.46
CA PHE A 152 6.80 -29.82 -7.73
C PHE A 152 6.51 -30.86 -6.63
N PHE A 153 6.37 -30.42 -5.38
CA PHE A 153 6.03 -31.28 -4.24
C PHE A 153 4.53 -31.33 -3.92
N GLU A 154 3.67 -30.72 -4.75
CA GLU A 154 2.21 -30.65 -4.54
C GLU A 154 1.80 -30.13 -3.14
N LEU A 155 2.63 -29.24 -2.56
CA LEU A 155 2.34 -28.62 -1.27
C LEU A 155 1.40 -27.42 -1.45
N ASP A 156 0.63 -27.07 -0.41
CA ASP A 156 -0.17 -25.84 -0.39
C ASP A 156 0.73 -24.61 -0.58
N VAL A 157 0.77 -24.12 -1.81
CA VAL A 157 1.57 -22.97 -2.23
C VAL A 157 1.18 -21.73 -1.45
N ASN A 158 -0.12 -21.55 -1.16
CA ASN A 158 -0.60 -20.33 -0.52
C ASN A 158 -0.05 -20.21 0.91
N PHE A 159 0.01 -21.33 1.63
CA PHE A 159 0.57 -21.37 2.97
C PHE A 159 2.10 -21.37 2.97
N TRP A 160 2.72 -22.36 2.32
CA TRP A 160 4.16 -22.62 2.45
C TRP A 160 5.01 -21.51 1.85
N LEU A 161 4.54 -20.87 0.78
CA LEU A 161 5.28 -19.78 0.15
C LEU A 161 5.49 -18.63 1.15
N ILE A 162 4.44 -18.18 1.83
CA ILE A 162 4.52 -17.06 2.78
C ILE A 162 5.21 -17.48 4.07
N ALA A 163 4.95 -18.68 4.57
CA ALA A 163 5.61 -19.20 5.75
C ALA A 163 7.14 -19.27 5.58
N ILE A 164 7.62 -19.78 4.44
CA ILE A 164 9.06 -19.85 4.14
C ILE A 164 9.66 -18.45 3.99
N HIS A 165 8.99 -17.51 3.30
CA HIS A 165 9.50 -16.15 3.21
C HIS A 165 9.60 -15.46 4.57
N LEU A 166 8.56 -15.57 5.41
CA LEU A 166 8.57 -14.99 6.76
C LEU A 166 9.65 -15.63 7.63
N PHE A 167 9.87 -16.94 7.48
CA PHE A 167 10.96 -17.65 8.15
C PHE A 167 12.34 -17.12 7.73
N ILE A 168 12.58 -16.97 6.43
CA ILE A 168 13.85 -16.42 5.91
C ILE A 168 14.05 -14.98 6.41
N VAL A 169 13.00 -14.15 6.36
CA VAL A 169 13.03 -12.79 6.89
C VAL A 169 13.39 -12.77 8.38
N PHE A 170 12.79 -13.66 9.19
CA PHE A 170 13.12 -13.80 10.59
C PHE A 170 14.59 -14.19 10.80
N VAL A 171 15.08 -15.21 10.09
CA VAL A 171 16.47 -15.66 10.19
C VAL A 171 17.44 -14.54 9.82
N VAL A 172 17.18 -13.83 8.72
CA VAL A 172 18.01 -12.69 8.29
C VAL A 172 17.97 -11.56 9.31
N ALA A 173 16.81 -11.21 9.85
CA ALA A 173 16.67 -10.18 10.88
C ALA A 173 17.40 -10.57 12.18
N PHE A 174 17.31 -11.84 12.58
CA PHE A 174 17.98 -12.37 13.77
C PHE A 174 19.50 -12.40 13.63
N LEU A 175 20.02 -12.91 12.50
CA LEU A 175 21.45 -12.87 12.20
C LEU A 175 21.94 -11.42 12.07
N GLY A 176 21.15 -10.56 11.42
CA GLY A 176 21.40 -9.12 11.34
C GLY A 176 21.51 -8.49 12.72
N PHE A 177 20.60 -8.81 13.65
CA PHE A 177 20.65 -8.37 15.03
C PHE A 177 21.95 -8.79 15.74
N ILE A 178 22.38 -10.05 15.61
CA ILE A 178 23.61 -10.54 16.22
C ILE A 178 24.83 -9.79 15.66
N VAL A 179 24.98 -9.78 14.33
CA VAL A 179 26.12 -9.16 13.64
C VAL A 179 26.19 -7.67 13.95
N PHE A 180 25.05 -6.97 13.89
CA PHE A 180 24.96 -5.55 14.15
C PHE A 180 25.26 -5.22 15.62
N SER A 181 24.77 -6.02 16.56
CA SER A 181 25.08 -5.84 17.99
C SER A 181 26.57 -5.99 18.27
N VAL A 182 27.22 -7.03 17.70
CA VAL A 182 28.67 -7.22 17.81
C VAL A 182 29.42 -6.05 17.19
N ALA A 183 28.99 -5.57 16.01
CA ALA A 183 29.62 -4.45 15.33
C ALA A 183 29.52 -3.15 16.14
N VAL A 184 28.36 -2.85 16.73
CA VAL A 184 28.13 -1.67 17.57
C VAL A 184 28.96 -1.72 18.86
N VAL A 185 29.07 -2.90 19.50
CA VAL A 185 29.90 -3.09 20.69
C VAL A 185 31.40 -2.93 20.37
N LYS A 186 31.88 -3.53 19.28
CA LYS A 186 33.27 -3.37 18.82
C LYS A 186 33.60 -1.93 18.45
N TYR A 187 32.67 -1.22 17.81
CA TYR A 187 32.83 0.19 17.51
C TYR A 187 33.08 1.03 18.77
N LYS A 188 32.36 0.75 19.87
CA LYS A 188 32.57 1.42 21.17
C LYS A 188 33.97 1.16 21.73
N ALA A 189 34.43 -0.10 21.69
CA ALA A 189 35.72 -0.48 22.24
C ALA A 189 36.86 0.30 21.56
N ASN A 190 36.87 0.32 20.22
CA ASN A 190 37.90 1.00 19.44
C ASN A 190 37.89 2.52 19.64
N ARG A 191 36.71 3.14 19.82
CA ARG A 191 36.62 4.59 20.01
C ARG A 191 37.25 5.06 21.33
N ASN A 192 37.22 4.26 22.38
CA ASN A 192 37.80 4.65 23.67
C ASN A 192 39.34 4.78 23.61
N GLU A 193 39.99 4.10 22.67
CA GLU A 193 41.45 4.13 22.51
C GLU A 193 41.95 5.42 21.82
N ASP A 194 41.14 6.03 20.94
CA ASP A 194 41.53 7.18 20.10
C ASP A 194 41.32 8.57 20.75
N THR A 195 40.80 8.66 21.98
CA THR A 195 40.30 9.92 22.58
C THR A 195 41.37 10.93 23.04
N THR A 196 42.63 10.81 22.61
CA THR A 196 43.76 11.63 23.12
C THR A 196 44.09 12.89 22.31
N THR A 197 43.36 13.25 21.25
CA THR A 197 43.64 14.48 20.48
C THR A 197 42.52 15.51 20.59
N SER A 198 42.74 16.51 21.45
CA SER A 198 41.87 17.67 21.62
C SER A 198 42.00 18.62 20.42
N SER A 199 41.09 18.53 19.45
CA SER A 199 40.98 19.55 18.39
C SER A 199 40.19 20.76 18.90
N THR A 200 40.80 21.94 18.87
CA THR A 200 40.26 23.25 19.27
C THR A 200 39.23 23.82 18.28
N ASP A 201 38.32 23.01 17.71
CA ASP A 201 37.27 23.52 16.83
C ASP A 201 36.12 24.08 17.69
N SER A 202 35.97 25.41 17.69
CA SER A 202 34.96 26.15 18.47
C SER A 202 33.54 26.07 17.87
N ARG A 203 33.38 25.50 16.68
CA ARG A 203 32.07 25.38 16.03
C ARG A 203 31.15 24.44 16.79
N THR A 204 29.87 24.81 16.87
CA THR A 204 28.81 23.97 17.45
C THR A 204 28.47 22.81 16.53
N ALA A 205 27.95 21.70 17.07
CA ALA A 205 27.53 20.56 16.25
C ALA A 205 26.51 20.96 15.16
N PHE A 206 25.63 21.92 15.46
CA PHE A 206 24.66 22.46 14.52
C PHE A 206 25.33 23.25 13.37
N GLN A 207 26.34 24.07 13.65
CA GLN A 207 27.08 24.80 12.59
C GLN A 207 27.82 23.85 11.65
N VAL A 208 28.43 22.79 12.20
CA VAL A 208 29.13 21.78 11.40
C VAL A 208 28.12 20.99 10.53
N PHE A 209 26.98 20.61 11.11
CA PHE A 209 25.87 20.01 10.36
C PHE A 209 25.37 20.92 9.24
N GLN A 210 25.08 22.19 9.53
CA GLN A 210 24.57 23.15 8.55
C GLN A 210 25.56 23.33 7.40
N THR A 211 26.85 23.47 7.69
CA THR A 211 27.91 23.58 6.67
C THR A 211 27.97 22.32 5.81
N GLY A 212 27.91 21.14 6.43
CA GLY A 212 27.89 19.86 5.73
C GLY A 212 26.65 19.69 4.84
N ALA A 213 25.48 20.08 5.33
CA ALA A 213 24.22 20.01 4.58
C ALA A 213 24.23 20.93 3.36
N MET A 214 24.75 22.15 3.50
CA MET A 214 24.90 23.09 2.37
C MET A 214 25.83 22.54 1.28
N LYS A 215 26.93 21.89 1.67
CA LYS A 215 27.86 21.26 0.71
C LYS A 215 27.33 19.97 0.08
N ALA A 216 26.44 19.27 0.79
CA ALA A 216 25.74 18.08 0.31
C ALA A 216 24.40 18.40 -0.37
N TRP A 217 24.03 19.66 -0.57
CA TRP A 217 22.69 20.03 -1.05
C TRP A 217 22.34 19.44 -2.42
N ALA A 218 23.31 19.37 -3.34
CA ALA A 218 23.10 18.77 -4.66
C ALA A 218 22.68 17.29 -4.59
N PRO A 219 23.43 16.37 -3.95
CA PRO A 219 22.97 14.99 -3.83
C PRO A 219 21.72 14.83 -2.95
N ILE A 220 21.54 15.67 -1.92
CA ILE A 220 20.30 15.65 -1.09
C ILE A 220 19.07 15.92 -1.96
N THR A 221 19.10 17.02 -2.73
CA THR A 221 17.98 17.38 -3.61
C THR A 221 17.76 16.36 -4.71
N MET A 222 18.83 15.75 -5.22
CA MET A 222 18.74 14.66 -6.19
C MET A 222 17.91 13.48 -5.64
N ALA A 223 18.23 12.99 -4.43
CA ALA A 223 17.48 11.91 -3.79
C ALA A 223 16.02 12.32 -3.49
N VAL A 224 15.80 13.52 -2.96
CA VAL A 224 14.47 13.99 -2.56
C VAL A 224 13.56 14.11 -3.79
N VAL A 225 14.01 14.76 -4.86
CA VAL A 225 13.19 14.98 -6.06
C VAL A 225 12.96 13.66 -6.80
N ALA A 226 13.99 12.81 -6.91
CA ALA A 226 13.84 11.50 -7.54
C ALA A 226 12.85 10.62 -6.77
N MET A 227 12.99 10.44 -5.45
CA MET A 227 12.01 9.63 -4.71
C MET A 227 10.61 10.23 -4.75
N ALA A 228 10.46 11.55 -4.61
CA ALA A 228 9.16 12.21 -4.65
C ALA A 228 8.41 11.92 -5.96
N PHE A 229 9.09 12.08 -7.09
CA PHE A 229 8.47 11.88 -8.40
C PHE A 229 8.32 10.39 -8.74
N GLU A 230 9.19 9.53 -8.21
CA GLU A 230 9.11 8.08 -8.37
C GLU A 230 7.83 7.53 -7.78
N PHE A 231 7.49 7.90 -6.53
CA PHE A 231 6.23 7.53 -5.89
C PHE A 231 4.98 8.06 -6.60
N VAL A 232 5.09 9.13 -7.40
CA VAL A 232 3.96 9.65 -8.20
C VAL A 232 3.70 8.76 -9.41
N ILE A 233 4.74 8.34 -10.11
CA ILE A 233 4.61 7.61 -11.38
C ILE A 233 4.58 6.09 -11.15
N TYR A 234 5.52 5.55 -10.38
CA TYR A 234 5.77 4.12 -10.23
C TYR A 234 5.34 3.61 -8.84
N PRO A 235 4.68 2.43 -8.74
CA PRO A 235 4.17 1.61 -9.83
C PRO A 235 2.76 2.03 -10.31
N VAL A 236 2.15 3.01 -9.64
CA VAL A 236 0.71 3.29 -9.71
C VAL A 236 0.26 3.80 -11.09
N ILE A 237 0.90 4.82 -11.64
CA ILE A 237 0.58 5.30 -13.00
C ILE A 237 1.15 4.31 -14.02
N CYS A 238 2.41 3.90 -13.84
CA CYS A 238 3.08 2.97 -14.71
C CYS A 238 3.81 1.88 -13.90
N PRO A 239 3.59 0.58 -14.18
CA PRO A 239 2.79 0.04 -15.29
C PRO A 239 1.28 -0.02 -15.05
N ILE A 240 0.79 0.16 -13.81
CA ILE A 240 -0.55 -0.32 -13.42
C ILE A 240 -1.71 0.31 -14.21
N LEU A 241 -1.71 1.62 -14.45
CA LEU A 241 -2.83 2.30 -15.13
C LEU A 241 -2.62 2.52 -16.62
N THR A 242 -1.36 2.55 -17.05
CA THR A 242 -0.98 2.91 -18.42
C THR A 242 -0.72 1.71 -19.30
N VAL A 243 -0.41 0.54 -18.73
CA VAL A 243 -0.09 -0.69 -19.47
C VAL A 243 -1.19 -1.73 -19.26
N ASP A 244 -1.36 -2.63 -20.21
CA ASP A 244 -2.23 -3.81 -20.09
C ASP A 244 -1.90 -4.66 -18.83
N PRO A 245 -2.90 -5.00 -17.98
CA PRO A 245 -2.75 -5.86 -16.81
C PRO A 245 -1.95 -7.15 -17.02
N SER A 246 -2.07 -7.77 -18.19
CA SER A 246 -1.34 -9.00 -18.52
C SER A 246 0.19 -8.85 -18.42
N LYS A 247 0.70 -7.61 -18.55
CA LYS A 247 2.14 -7.29 -18.57
C LYS A 247 2.65 -6.70 -17.26
N HIS A 248 1.78 -6.35 -16.30
CA HIS A 248 2.17 -5.63 -15.08
C HIS A 248 3.25 -6.37 -14.31
N HIS A 249 3.03 -7.65 -13.99
CA HIS A 249 3.97 -8.45 -13.21
C HIS A 249 5.36 -8.54 -13.87
N THR A 250 5.40 -8.79 -15.18
CA THR A 250 6.66 -8.88 -15.93
C THR A 250 7.43 -7.56 -15.90
N ILE A 251 6.75 -6.43 -16.07
CA ILE A 251 7.40 -5.11 -16.04
C ILE A 251 7.92 -4.80 -14.63
N LEU A 252 7.15 -5.09 -13.58
CA LEU A 252 7.59 -4.93 -12.19
C LEU A 252 8.84 -5.77 -11.88
N LEU A 253 8.90 -7.01 -12.38
CA LEU A 253 10.08 -7.85 -12.21
C LEU A 253 11.32 -7.26 -12.90
N TRP A 254 11.17 -6.76 -14.13
CA TRP A 254 12.25 -6.06 -14.84
C TRP A 254 12.70 -4.79 -14.12
N ALA A 255 11.75 -4.03 -13.55
CA ALA A 255 12.06 -2.84 -12.75
C ALA A 255 12.94 -3.20 -11.53
N LEU A 256 12.65 -4.29 -10.82
CA LEU A 256 13.49 -4.76 -9.69
C LEU A 256 14.91 -5.17 -10.13
N ILE A 257 15.05 -5.75 -11.33
CA ILE A 257 16.37 -6.06 -11.91
C ILE A 257 17.13 -4.75 -12.21
N VAL A 258 16.44 -3.75 -12.77
CA VAL A 258 16.98 -2.43 -13.08
C VAL A 258 17.42 -1.68 -11.81
N GLU A 259 16.62 -1.73 -10.74
CA GLU A 259 16.97 -1.19 -9.42
C GLU A 259 18.24 -1.83 -8.86
N THR A 260 18.32 -3.16 -8.92
CA THR A 260 19.52 -3.90 -8.48
C THR A 260 20.74 -3.51 -9.31
N PHE A 261 20.59 -3.40 -10.63
CA PHE A 261 21.66 -2.97 -11.53
C PHE A 261 22.13 -1.55 -11.19
N SER A 262 21.21 -0.61 -10.99
CA SER A 262 21.50 0.76 -10.58
C SER A 262 22.27 0.83 -9.26
N GLY A 263 21.79 0.13 -8.22
CA GLY A 263 22.46 0.05 -6.92
C GLY A 263 23.87 -0.53 -7.04
N THR A 264 24.03 -1.57 -7.87
CA THR A 264 25.34 -2.19 -8.14
C THR A 264 26.30 -1.22 -8.83
N MET A 265 25.83 -0.48 -9.83
CA MET A 265 26.65 0.51 -10.54
C MET A 265 27.15 1.59 -9.59
N VAL A 266 26.28 2.18 -8.77
CA VAL A 266 26.68 3.21 -7.80
C VAL A 266 27.62 2.64 -6.75
N PHE A 267 27.38 1.41 -6.28
CA PHE A 267 28.29 0.72 -5.38
C PHE A 267 29.69 0.52 -6.00
N MET A 268 29.77 0.06 -7.24
CA MET A 268 31.04 -0.10 -7.95
C MET A 268 31.74 1.25 -8.16
N VAL A 269 31.01 2.28 -8.58
CA VAL A 269 31.59 3.63 -8.79
C VAL A 269 32.09 4.21 -7.48
N THR A 270 31.33 4.11 -6.39
CA THR A 270 31.77 4.60 -5.07
C THR A 270 32.92 3.78 -4.48
N GLY A 271 32.97 2.48 -4.75
CA GLY A 271 34.04 1.58 -4.29
C GLY A 271 35.35 1.74 -5.07
N ILE A 272 35.29 1.86 -6.41
CA ILE A 272 36.45 1.98 -7.30
C ILE A 272 36.91 3.44 -7.36
N ASN A 273 35.97 4.38 -7.49
CA ASN A 273 36.24 5.79 -7.64
C ASN A 273 35.72 6.56 -6.42
N LYS A 274 36.61 6.70 -5.43
CA LYS A 274 36.35 7.42 -4.18
C LYS A 274 36.00 8.90 -4.40
N ASP A 275 36.26 9.45 -5.59
CA ASP A 275 36.05 10.86 -5.90
C ASP A 275 34.57 11.26 -6.02
N ILE A 276 33.66 10.33 -6.34
CA ILE A 276 32.22 10.67 -6.42
C ILE A 276 31.63 11.09 -5.07
N THR A 277 32.23 10.60 -3.98
CA THR A 277 31.82 10.95 -2.61
C THR A 277 32.43 12.27 -2.13
N ARG A 278 33.40 12.83 -2.86
CA ARG A 278 34.00 14.13 -2.52
C ARG A 278 33.12 15.27 -3.01
N GLU A 279 33.33 16.46 -2.46
CA GLU A 279 32.64 17.67 -2.89
C GLU A 279 32.81 17.91 -4.41
N TRP A 280 31.71 18.14 -5.12
CA TRP A 280 31.68 18.31 -6.58
C TRP A 280 32.10 19.71 -7.07
N ASN A 281 32.58 20.59 -6.19
CA ASN A 281 32.84 22.00 -6.53
C ASN A 281 34.24 22.27 -7.12
N SER A 282 35.15 21.29 -7.13
CA SER A 282 36.53 21.49 -7.58
C SER A 282 37.01 20.36 -8.51
N GLY A 283 38.07 20.64 -9.28
CA GLY A 283 38.78 19.65 -10.10
C GLY A 283 37.90 18.93 -11.14
N PRO A 284 38.24 17.67 -11.48
CA PRO A 284 37.41 16.79 -12.31
C PRO A 284 36.06 16.43 -11.67
N GLN A 285 35.90 16.60 -10.35
CA GLN A 285 34.68 16.22 -9.64
C GLN A 285 33.48 17.08 -10.05
N ARG A 286 33.71 18.29 -10.59
CA ARG A 286 32.64 19.14 -11.17
C ARG A 286 31.82 18.46 -12.26
N TYR A 287 32.39 17.47 -12.96
CA TYR A 287 31.67 16.73 -13.99
C TYR A 287 30.59 15.81 -13.40
N TYR A 288 30.62 15.50 -12.08
CA TYR A 288 29.55 14.75 -11.44
C TYR A 288 28.22 15.51 -11.38
N HIS A 289 28.22 16.85 -11.50
CA HIS A 289 26.99 17.61 -11.69
C HIS A 289 26.24 17.22 -12.97
N LEU A 290 26.93 16.65 -13.97
CA LEU A 290 26.28 16.12 -15.19
C LEU A 290 25.39 14.91 -14.90
N LEU A 291 25.49 14.26 -13.74
CA LEU A 291 24.56 13.19 -13.34
C LEU A 291 23.12 13.71 -13.20
N TRP A 292 22.93 15.01 -12.97
CA TRP A 292 21.61 15.64 -13.06
C TRP A 292 20.97 15.55 -14.44
N LEU A 293 21.74 15.30 -15.51
CA LEU A 293 21.18 15.08 -16.84
C LEU A 293 20.29 13.82 -16.89
N LEU A 294 20.45 12.86 -15.97
CA LEU A 294 19.53 11.73 -15.82
C LEU A 294 18.12 12.18 -15.41
N PHE A 295 17.98 13.39 -14.83
CA PHE A 295 16.68 13.97 -14.52
C PHE A 295 15.87 14.30 -15.79
N VAL A 296 16.53 14.57 -16.91
CA VAL A 296 15.85 14.91 -18.18
C VAL A 296 15.02 13.74 -18.71
N PRO A 297 15.59 12.54 -18.99
CA PRO A 297 14.79 11.39 -19.41
C PRO A 297 13.81 10.96 -18.32
N TYR A 298 14.23 11.00 -17.05
CA TYR A 298 13.36 10.69 -15.90
C TYR A 298 12.06 11.52 -15.89
N PHE A 299 12.19 12.85 -15.95
CA PHE A 299 11.04 13.74 -15.94
C PHE A 299 10.22 13.65 -17.23
N LEU A 300 10.90 13.57 -18.39
CA LEU A 300 10.23 13.44 -19.69
C LEU A 300 9.35 12.20 -19.76
N PHE A 301 9.85 11.04 -19.33
CA PHE A 301 9.07 9.80 -19.31
C PHE A 301 7.90 9.87 -18.31
N GLY A 302 8.10 10.48 -17.13
CA GLY A 302 7.00 10.71 -16.20
C GLY A 302 5.89 11.59 -16.78
N LEU A 303 6.25 12.67 -17.49
CA LEU A 303 5.27 13.51 -18.19
C LEU A 303 4.55 12.75 -19.31
N ILE A 304 5.26 11.91 -20.06
CA ILE A 304 4.68 11.02 -21.07
C ILE A 304 3.63 10.09 -20.45
N PHE A 305 3.91 9.48 -19.30
CA PHE A 305 2.94 8.60 -18.62
C PHE A 305 1.72 9.36 -18.10
N ILE A 306 1.91 10.54 -17.52
CA ILE A 306 0.80 11.40 -17.08
C ILE A 306 -0.05 11.79 -18.30
N TRP A 307 0.57 12.15 -19.42
CA TRP A 307 -0.14 12.49 -20.64
C TRP A 307 -0.90 11.29 -21.22
N ALA A 308 -0.27 10.11 -21.26
CA ALA A 308 -0.90 8.87 -21.72
C ALA A 308 -2.12 8.49 -20.86
N LEU A 309 -2.04 8.72 -19.54
CA LEU A 309 -3.15 8.51 -18.61
C LEU A 309 -4.34 9.44 -18.91
N HIS A 310 -4.09 10.71 -19.19
CA HIS A 310 -5.15 11.70 -19.42
C HIS A 310 -5.67 11.74 -20.86
N HIS A 311 -4.95 11.14 -21.81
CA HIS A 311 -5.31 11.06 -23.22
C HIS A 311 -5.23 9.62 -23.76
N PRO A 312 -6.04 8.69 -23.20
CA PRO A 312 -5.91 7.25 -23.46
C PRO A 312 -6.18 6.87 -24.93
N ASN A 313 -6.93 7.70 -25.67
CA ASN A 313 -7.29 7.45 -27.07
C ASN A 313 -6.25 7.98 -28.07
N SER A 314 -5.19 8.65 -27.60
CA SER A 314 -4.13 9.09 -28.50
C SER A 314 -3.35 7.90 -29.04
N GLY A 315 -2.92 7.94 -30.31
CA GLY A 315 -2.16 6.83 -30.92
C GLY A 315 -0.88 6.48 -30.13
N PHE A 316 -0.27 7.48 -29.49
CA PHE A 316 0.88 7.28 -28.63
C PHE A 316 0.53 6.59 -27.29
N ALA A 317 -0.57 6.97 -26.63
CA ALA A 317 -1.05 6.26 -25.43
C ALA A 317 -1.43 4.81 -25.73
N MET A 318 -2.06 4.55 -26.87
CA MET A 318 -2.38 3.18 -27.33
C MET A 318 -1.12 2.35 -27.56
N THR A 319 -0.06 2.96 -28.08
CA THR A 319 1.25 2.31 -28.27
C THR A 319 1.91 1.93 -26.94
N ILE A 320 1.76 2.78 -25.91
CA ILE A 320 2.24 2.50 -24.54
C ILE A 320 1.40 1.37 -23.92
N LYS A 321 0.07 1.45 -24.04
CA LYS A 321 -0.87 0.53 -23.39
C LYS A 321 -0.76 -0.90 -23.90
N PHE A 322 -0.73 -1.07 -25.22
CA PHE A 322 -0.77 -2.39 -25.86
C PHE A 322 0.59 -2.85 -26.39
N GLY A 323 1.56 -1.95 -26.55
CA GLY A 323 2.88 -2.27 -27.09
C GLY A 323 3.90 -2.77 -26.07
N VAL A 324 5.14 -2.97 -26.54
CA VAL A 324 6.33 -3.24 -25.70
C VAL A 324 6.88 -1.93 -25.10
N TRP A 325 6.54 -0.79 -25.72
CA TRP A 325 7.00 0.54 -25.34
C TRP A 325 6.64 0.93 -23.92
N GLY A 326 5.48 0.50 -23.40
CA GLY A 326 5.13 0.72 -22.01
C GLY A 326 6.21 0.20 -21.06
N GLY A 327 6.57 -1.08 -21.20
CA GLY A 327 7.62 -1.70 -20.38
C GLY A 327 9.01 -1.09 -20.57
N ILE A 328 9.41 -0.78 -21.81
CA ILE A 328 10.70 -0.14 -22.10
C ILE A 328 10.79 1.23 -21.43
N LEU A 329 9.77 2.06 -21.61
CA LEU A 329 9.72 3.40 -21.00
C LEU A 329 9.68 3.31 -19.47
N THR A 330 8.97 2.32 -18.89
CA THR A 330 8.96 2.11 -17.43
C THR A 330 10.37 1.78 -16.95
N CYS A 331 11.08 0.87 -17.62
CA CYS A 331 12.42 0.47 -17.24
C CYS A 331 13.41 1.63 -17.37
N LEU A 332 13.32 2.46 -18.41
CA LEU A 332 14.19 3.62 -18.60
C LEU A 332 13.90 4.73 -17.58
N TYR A 333 12.61 4.98 -17.30
CA TYR A 333 12.17 5.87 -16.23
C TYR A 333 12.75 5.42 -14.90
N TYR A 334 12.56 4.15 -14.56
CA TYR A 334 12.98 3.57 -13.30
C TYR A 334 14.51 3.51 -13.16
N LEU A 335 15.23 3.16 -14.23
CA LEU A 335 16.70 3.21 -14.25
C LEU A 335 17.21 4.62 -13.92
N SER A 336 16.60 5.64 -14.52
CA SER A 336 16.99 7.03 -14.28
C SER A 336 16.67 7.46 -12.85
N ALA A 337 15.49 7.10 -12.35
CA ALA A 337 15.05 7.35 -10.97
C ALA A 337 16.04 6.74 -9.97
N GLU A 338 16.26 5.43 -10.07
CA GLU A 338 17.09 4.67 -9.13
C GLU A 338 18.53 5.13 -9.14
N ASN A 339 19.08 5.52 -10.30
CA ASN A 339 20.44 6.09 -10.33
C ASN A 339 20.50 7.41 -9.55
N LEU A 340 19.55 8.32 -9.77
CA LEU A 340 19.47 9.59 -9.04
C LEU A 340 19.30 9.36 -7.52
N VAL A 341 18.45 8.41 -7.13
CA VAL A 341 18.23 8.03 -5.73
C VAL A 341 19.49 7.44 -5.11
N ASN A 342 20.12 6.46 -5.77
CA ASN A 342 21.31 5.79 -5.27
C ASN A 342 22.51 6.75 -5.17
N ILE A 343 22.73 7.62 -6.16
CA ILE A 343 23.75 8.68 -6.09
C ILE A 343 23.43 9.65 -4.96
N GLY A 344 22.17 10.08 -4.88
CA GLY A 344 21.69 11.03 -3.88
C GLY A 344 21.76 10.50 -2.44
N PHE A 345 21.75 9.18 -2.22
CA PHE A 345 22.03 8.57 -0.92
C PHE A 345 23.51 8.21 -0.72
N GLY A 346 24.25 7.86 -1.77
CA GLY A 346 25.64 7.44 -1.67
C GLY A 346 26.63 8.59 -1.40
N CYS A 347 26.31 9.80 -1.85
CA CYS A 347 27.24 10.94 -1.87
C CYS A 347 27.14 11.94 -0.69
N PRO A 348 25.97 12.21 -0.05
CA PRO A 348 25.86 13.28 0.94
C PRO A 348 26.82 13.13 2.12
N TRP A 349 27.09 11.89 2.56
CA TRP A 349 28.02 11.63 3.66
C TRP A 349 29.41 12.19 3.36
N GLY A 350 29.97 11.85 2.19
CA GLY A 350 31.32 12.28 1.84
C GLY A 350 31.41 13.79 1.62
N HIS A 351 30.39 14.40 1.00
CA HIS A 351 30.30 15.87 0.84
C HIS A 351 30.24 16.60 2.17
N ALA A 352 29.40 16.09 3.09
CA ALA A 352 29.27 16.66 4.42
C ALA A 352 30.55 16.48 5.23
N PHE A 353 31.21 15.34 5.08
CA PHE A 353 32.47 15.03 5.74
C PHE A 353 33.60 15.97 5.29
N THR A 354 33.85 16.08 3.98
CA THR A 354 34.86 17.01 3.43
C THR A 354 34.51 18.47 3.74
N GLY A 355 33.22 18.77 3.82
CA GLY A 355 32.74 20.08 4.21
C GLY A 355 33.03 20.47 5.65
N ALA A 356 32.85 19.51 6.55
CA ALA A 356 33.03 19.70 7.98
C ALA A 356 34.50 19.70 8.42
N GLU A 357 35.35 18.88 7.79
CA GLU A 357 36.79 18.76 8.11
C GLU A 357 37.55 20.06 7.81
N GLY A 358 36.97 20.98 7.01
CA GLY A 358 37.66 22.16 6.49
C GLY A 358 38.69 21.74 5.44
N GLN A 359 38.96 22.57 4.45
CA GLN A 359 39.99 22.28 3.46
C GLN A 359 41.34 22.05 4.15
N TYR A 360 41.71 20.79 4.37
CA TYR A 360 43.06 20.42 4.77
C TYR A 360 43.98 20.81 3.60
N LYS A 361 44.58 21.99 3.75
CA LYS A 361 45.76 22.54 3.06
C LYS A 361 45.84 22.26 1.55
N GLU A 362 45.63 23.32 0.77
CA GLU A 362 45.97 23.39 -0.66
C GLU A 362 47.44 23.03 -1.00
N ASP A 363 48.33 22.87 0.00
CA ASP A 363 49.78 22.68 -0.22
C ASP A 363 50.31 21.24 -0.03
N GLY A 364 49.46 20.22 0.13
CA GLY A 364 49.90 18.84 0.38
C GLY A 364 49.21 17.80 -0.50
N ASP A 365 49.99 17.19 -1.40
CA ASP A 365 49.69 16.07 -2.31
C ASP A 365 48.24 15.51 -2.25
N PRO A 366 47.39 15.71 -3.30
CA PRO A 366 45.99 15.27 -3.36
C PRO A 366 45.76 13.74 -3.28
N LYS A 367 46.84 12.96 -3.11
CA LYS A 367 46.87 11.51 -3.25
C LYS A 367 46.43 10.71 -2.03
N SER A 368 46.28 11.30 -0.84
CA SER A 368 45.62 10.56 0.25
C SER A 368 44.11 10.59 0.02
N GLY A 369 43.64 9.71 -0.87
CA GLY A 369 42.24 9.32 -0.97
C GLY A 369 41.65 9.07 0.41
N LEU A 370 40.32 9.24 0.56
CA LEU A 370 39.65 8.86 1.80
C LEU A 370 40.06 7.42 2.15
N ASP A 371 40.87 7.28 3.21
CA ASP A 371 41.32 5.98 3.65
C ASP A 371 40.17 5.32 4.43
N PHE A 372 39.29 4.65 3.69
CA PHE A 372 38.16 3.89 4.22
C PHE A 372 38.60 2.77 5.18
N THR A 373 39.90 2.44 5.26
CA THR A 373 40.40 1.40 6.16
C THR A 373 40.45 1.85 7.62
N LYS A 374 40.55 3.16 7.91
CA LYS A 374 40.57 3.67 9.29
C LYS A 374 39.22 4.28 9.69
N PRO A 375 38.64 3.92 10.86
CA PRO A 375 37.46 4.60 11.37
C PRO A 375 37.84 6.04 11.72
N LYS A 376 37.41 7.01 10.91
CA LYS A 376 37.57 8.42 11.27
C LYS A 376 36.54 8.79 12.33
N THR A 377 36.99 9.08 13.53
CA THR A 377 36.20 9.59 14.65
C THR A 377 36.32 11.12 14.70
N GLY A 378 35.27 11.83 15.11
CA GLY A 378 35.32 13.29 15.29
C GLY A 378 34.05 14.05 14.85
N LYS A 379 34.04 15.36 15.06
CA LYS A 379 32.90 16.26 14.78
C LYS A 379 32.44 16.19 13.31
N ALA A 380 33.37 16.05 12.36
CA ALA A 380 33.06 15.96 10.93
C ALA A 380 32.33 14.66 10.55
N ALA A 381 32.77 13.51 11.05
CA ALA A 381 32.10 12.22 10.84
C ALA A 381 30.68 12.23 11.42
N LYS A 382 30.52 12.82 12.60
CA LYS A 382 29.23 12.98 13.27
C LYS A 382 28.27 13.88 12.48
N ALA A 383 28.76 15.02 12.00
CA ALA A 383 27.98 15.91 11.14
C ALA A 383 27.58 15.24 9.83
N ALA A 384 28.48 14.49 9.18
CA ALA A 384 28.16 13.70 7.99
C ALA A 384 27.07 12.65 8.25
N GLY A 385 27.12 11.98 9.40
CA GLY A 385 26.04 11.09 9.85
C GLY A 385 24.71 11.82 10.01
N TYR A 386 24.70 13.05 10.54
CA TYR A 386 23.48 13.86 10.64
C TYR A 386 22.95 14.31 9.28
N VAL A 387 23.83 14.70 8.35
CA VAL A 387 23.42 15.05 7.00
C VAL A 387 22.79 13.84 6.28
N MET A 388 23.34 12.64 6.43
CA MET A 388 22.72 11.41 5.91
C MET A 388 21.35 11.14 6.51
N ASN A 389 21.23 11.25 7.82
CA ASN A 389 19.95 11.05 8.50
C ASN A 389 18.90 12.08 8.11
N PHE A 390 19.32 13.34 7.94
CA PHE A 390 18.48 14.41 7.41
C PHE A 390 18.04 14.11 5.97
N THR A 391 18.95 13.63 5.13
CA THR A 391 18.65 13.20 3.76
C THR A 391 17.59 12.09 3.77
N ASN A 392 17.79 11.02 4.54
CA ASN A 392 16.83 9.93 4.68
C ASN A 392 15.46 10.43 5.14
N CYS A 393 15.43 11.30 6.15
CA CYS A 393 14.21 11.86 6.70
C CYS A 393 13.46 12.71 5.66
N LEU A 394 14.14 13.61 4.95
CA LEU A 394 13.55 14.40 3.88
C LEU A 394 13.03 13.51 2.76
N THR A 395 13.85 12.60 2.25
CA THR A 395 13.48 11.73 1.13
C THR A 395 12.25 10.87 1.46
N ASN A 396 12.19 10.29 2.66
CA ASN A 396 11.02 9.53 3.11
C ASN A 396 9.80 10.43 3.36
N SER A 397 10.00 11.66 3.86
CA SER A 397 8.91 12.63 4.05
C SER A 397 8.24 12.94 2.73
N PHE A 398 9.04 13.28 1.72
CA PHE A 398 8.54 13.59 0.38
C PHE A 398 7.93 12.36 -0.29
N GLY A 399 8.53 11.17 -0.16
CA GLY A 399 7.95 9.93 -0.68
C GLY A 399 6.58 9.59 -0.06
N VAL A 400 6.43 9.74 1.25
CA VAL A 400 5.14 9.52 1.93
C VAL A 400 4.10 10.56 1.52
N LEU A 401 4.46 11.85 1.49
CA LEU A 401 3.55 12.93 1.09
C LEU A 401 3.06 12.77 -0.35
N THR A 402 3.98 12.46 -1.27
CA THR A 402 3.64 12.18 -2.68
C THR A 402 2.81 10.92 -2.83
N GLY A 403 3.07 9.88 -2.04
CA GLY A 403 2.22 8.68 -1.94
C GLY A 403 0.76 9.00 -1.59
N PHE A 404 0.51 9.92 -0.65
CA PHE A 404 -0.86 10.37 -0.35
C PHE A 404 -1.48 11.21 -1.47
N LEU A 405 -0.68 12.07 -2.11
CA LEU A 405 -1.10 12.88 -3.28
C LEU A 405 -1.54 11.99 -4.43
N ILE A 406 -0.74 10.98 -4.82
CA ILE A 406 -1.08 10.11 -5.93
C ILE A 406 -2.30 9.25 -5.63
N LYS A 407 -2.44 8.73 -4.40
CA LYS A 407 -3.62 7.95 -4.00
C LYS A 407 -4.91 8.78 -4.12
N ALA A 408 -4.86 10.04 -3.71
CA ALA A 408 -5.98 10.96 -3.85
C ALA A 408 -6.25 11.35 -5.31
N HIS A 409 -5.21 11.62 -6.09
CA HIS A 409 -5.32 11.86 -7.52
C HIS A 409 -6.02 10.69 -8.21
N LEU A 410 -5.57 9.46 -7.94
CA LEU A 410 -6.11 8.26 -8.55
C LEU A 410 -7.58 8.02 -8.20
N ALA A 411 -7.96 8.19 -6.92
CA ALA A 411 -9.35 8.05 -6.52
C ALA A 411 -10.26 9.03 -7.27
N ASN A 412 -9.82 10.28 -7.43
CA ASN A 412 -10.56 11.28 -8.21
C ASN A 412 -10.59 10.92 -9.70
N TYR A 413 -9.47 10.49 -10.27
CA TYR A 413 -9.38 10.08 -11.67
C TYR A 413 -10.32 8.90 -12.00
N LEU A 414 -10.31 7.85 -11.17
CA LEU A 414 -11.19 6.69 -11.34
C LEU A 414 -12.67 7.06 -11.22
N ASN A 415 -13.01 7.93 -10.26
CA ASN A 415 -14.39 8.43 -10.14
C ASN A 415 -14.82 9.24 -11.37
N CYS A 416 -13.94 10.06 -11.94
CA CYS A 416 -14.24 10.79 -13.17
C CYS A 416 -14.34 9.86 -14.38
N SER A 417 -13.49 8.83 -14.44
CA SER A 417 -13.52 7.82 -15.50
C SER A 417 -14.81 7.01 -15.47
N ARG A 418 -15.30 6.65 -14.28
CA ARG A 418 -16.61 5.99 -14.10
C ARG A 418 -17.75 6.88 -14.58
N LYS A 419 -17.76 8.15 -14.16
CA LYS A 419 -18.75 9.13 -14.62
C LYS A 419 -18.72 9.35 -16.12
N LEU A 420 -17.54 9.31 -16.74
CA LEU A 420 -17.40 9.40 -18.19
C LEU A 420 -18.04 8.19 -18.88
N ALA A 421 -17.89 6.98 -18.33
CA ALA A 421 -18.57 5.78 -18.84
C ALA A 421 -20.10 5.87 -18.70
N GLU A 422 -20.59 6.61 -17.69
CA GLU A 422 -22.01 6.94 -17.51
C GLU A 422 -22.50 8.09 -18.44
N GLY A 423 -21.64 8.61 -19.32
CA GLY A 423 -21.98 9.67 -20.29
C GLY A 423 -21.75 11.10 -19.79
N HIS A 424 -21.18 11.30 -18.60
CA HIS A 424 -20.83 12.64 -18.12
C HIS A 424 -19.57 13.19 -18.80
N VAL A 425 -19.49 14.52 -18.94
CA VAL A 425 -18.30 15.18 -19.49
C VAL A 425 -17.15 15.11 -18.48
N PHE A 426 -15.95 14.76 -18.97
CA PHE A 426 -14.75 14.75 -18.15
C PHE A 426 -14.45 16.17 -17.60
N PRO A 427 -14.16 16.34 -16.30
CA PRO A 427 -14.17 17.67 -15.65
C PRO A 427 -13.16 18.66 -16.22
N THR A 428 -12.12 18.19 -16.90
CA THR A 428 -11.08 19.02 -17.51
C THR A 428 -11.19 19.14 -19.03
N ALA A 429 -12.24 18.61 -19.65
CA ALA A 429 -12.41 18.59 -21.11
C ALA A 429 -12.40 20.00 -21.75
N SER A 430 -12.92 21.01 -21.06
CA SER A 430 -12.96 22.41 -21.52
C SER A 430 -11.82 23.28 -20.96
N MET A 431 -10.91 22.69 -20.17
CA MET A 431 -9.83 23.42 -19.53
C MET A 431 -8.57 23.41 -20.40
N ASN A 432 -7.82 24.51 -20.42
CA ASN A 432 -6.47 24.50 -20.98
C ASN A 432 -5.52 23.65 -20.09
N GLY A 433 -4.35 23.27 -20.64
CA GLY A 433 -3.42 22.36 -19.96
C GLY A 433 -3.02 22.80 -18.55
N PHE A 434 -2.75 24.10 -18.35
CA PHE A 434 -2.39 24.63 -17.03
C PHE A 434 -3.55 24.54 -16.02
N ARG A 435 -4.75 24.94 -16.41
CA ARG A 435 -5.94 24.85 -15.55
C ARG A 435 -6.30 23.41 -15.23
N SER A 436 -6.19 22.50 -16.20
CA SER A 436 -6.38 21.06 -16.00
C SER A 436 -5.37 20.50 -14.99
N CYS A 437 -4.08 20.81 -15.15
CA CYS A 437 -3.03 20.39 -14.23
C CYS A 437 -3.29 20.91 -12.80
N TRP A 438 -3.62 22.20 -12.67
CA TRP A 438 -3.94 22.80 -11.37
C TRP A 438 -5.18 22.20 -10.72
N PHE A 439 -6.24 21.92 -11.50
CA PHE A 439 -7.44 21.24 -11.03
C PHE A 439 -7.08 19.88 -10.40
N TRP A 440 -6.32 19.05 -11.13
CA TRP A 440 -5.91 17.73 -10.64
C TRP A 440 -5.02 17.81 -9.41
N PHE A 441 -4.08 18.76 -9.38
CA PHE A 441 -3.23 18.98 -8.22
C PHE A 441 -4.02 19.43 -6.99
N SER A 442 -5.00 20.32 -7.15
CA SER A 442 -5.86 20.81 -6.06
C SER A 442 -6.77 19.70 -5.51
N CYS A 443 -7.39 18.91 -6.39
CA CYS A 443 -8.19 17.74 -6.00
C CYS A 443 -7.32 16.68 -5.31
N ALA A 444 -6.11 16.43 -5.80
CA ALA A 444 -5.16 15.52 -5.18
C ALA A 444 -4.73 16.01 -3.79
N SER A 445 -4.39 17.30 -3.64
CA SER A 445 -3.93 17.89 -2.38
C SER A 445 -5.01 17.84 -1.30
N SER A 446 -6.24 18.22 -1.64
CA SER A 446 -7.37 18.15 -0.70
C SER A 446 -7.73 16.71 -0.31
N GLY A 447 -7.67 15.77 -1.26
CA GLY A 447 -7.87 14.35 -0.96
C GLY A 447 -6.72 13.72 -0.17
N ALA A 448 -5.48 14.15 -0.41
CA ALA A 448 -4.29 13.65 0.28
C ALA A 448 -4.34 13.98 1.76
N TRP A 449 -4.73 15.21 2.11
CA TRP A 449 -4.91 15.62 3.50
C TRP A 449 -5.98 14.81 4.22
N LYS A 450 -7.13 14.56 3.56
CA LYS A 450 -8.19 13.70 4.08
C LYS A 450 -7.71 12.26 4.29
N ASN A 451 -6.99 11.71 3.30
CA ASN A 451 -6.42 10.37 3.38
C ASN A 451 -5.40 10.28 4.52
N PHE A 452 -4.52 11.27 4.66
CA PHE A 452 -3.54 11.34 5.74
C PHE A 452 -4.21 11.34 7.12
N ILE A 453 -5.20 12.21 7.34
CA ILE A 453 -5.96 12.24 8.61
C ILE A 453 -6.66 10.90 8.86
N SER A 454 -7.28 10.32 7.82
CA SER A 454 -8.02 9.06 7.95
C SER A 454 -7.14 7.88 8.37
N MET A 455 -5.82 7.93 8.14
CA MET A 455 -4.90 6.88 8.58
C MET A 455 -4.80 6.80 10.11
N PHE A 456 -5.02 7.90 10.83
CA PHE A 456 -5.01 7.91 12.30
C PHE A 456 -6.30 7.35 12.91
N SER A 457 -7.37 7.23 12.11
CA SER A 457 -8.66 6.66 12.52
C SER A 457 -9.00 5.38 11.75
N LEU A 458 -7.98 4.69 11.20
CA LEU A 458 -8.18 3.56 10.31
C LEU A 458 -8.71 2.33 11.07
N ASP A 459 -9.95 1.94 10.83
CA ASP A 459 -10.48 0.64 11.25
C ASP A 459 -10.26 -0.39 10.13
N ILE A 460 -9.17 -1.15 10.25
CA ILE A 460 -8.79 -2.20 9.29
C ILE A 460 -9.82 -3.32 9.26
N LYS A 461 -10.43 -3.65 10.41
CA LYS A 461 -11.44 -4.71 10.49
C LYS A 461 -12.65 -4.30 9.67
N GLU A 462 -13.11 -3.06 9.83
CA GLU A 462 -14.17 -2.49 9.01
C GLU A 462 -13.78 -2.45 7.53
N MET A 463 -12.58 -1.98 7.20
CA MET A 463 -12.14 -1.89 5.81
C MET A 463 -12.15 -3.24 5.09
N LEU A 464 -11.77 -4.31 5.79
CA LEU A 464 -11.65 -5.65 5.22
C LEU A 464 -12.96 -6.44 5.28
N LEU A 465 -13.77 -6.26 6.32
CA LEU A 465 -15.01 -6.99 6.54
C LEU A 465 -16.27 -6.25 6.08
N SER A 466 -16.17 -4.97 5.72
CA SER A 466 -17.28 -4.32 5.05
C SER A 466 -17.46 -4.93 3.66
N LEU A 467 -18.49 -5.77 3.54
CA LEU A 467 -19.13 -6.12 2.27
C LEU A 467 -19.25 -4.85 1.45
N ASP A 468 -18.73 -4.90 0.22
CA ASP A 468 -18.58 -3.77 -0.69
C ASP A 468 -19.79 -2.82 -0.68
N GLY A 469 -19.53 -1.51 -0.63
CA GLY A 469 -20.50 -0.44 -0.90
C GLY A 469 -21.59 -0.20 0.15
N TYR A 470 -22.06 -1.21 0.86
CA TYR A 470 -23.23 -1.11 1.74
C TYR A 470 -22.87 -0.90 3.21
N GLY A 471 -21.67 -1.23 3.70
CA GLY A 471 -21.36 -1.15 5.13
C GLY A 471 -21.52 0.23 5.78
N GLY A 472 -21.29 1.32 5.02
CA GLY A 472 -21.55 2.69 5.46
C GLY A 472 -23.05 3.03 5.46
N PHE A 473 -23.77 2.56 4.45
CA PHE A 473 -25.23 2.66 4.37
C PHE A 473 -25.92 1.85 5.47
N TYR A 474 -25.50 0.60 5.68
CA TYR A 474 -26.00 -0.32 6.69
C TYR A 474 -25.70 0.18 8.10
N ARG A 475 -24.56 0.84 8.36
CA ARG A 475 -24.32 1.50 9.65
C ARG A 475 -25.17 2.73 9.85
N LYS A 476 -25.34 3.56 8.82
CA LYS A 476 -26.24 4.72 8.90
C LYS A 476 -27.67 4.24 9.11
N PHE A 477 -28.05 3.16 8.45
CA PHE A 477 -29.35 2.49 8.57
C PHE A 477 -29.53 1.87 9.97
N ILE A 478 -28.57 1.08 10.47
CA ILE A 478 -28.61 0.49 11.83
C ILE A 478 -28.63 1.57 12.90
N ARG A 479 -27.79 2.63 12.80
CA ARG A 479 -27.84 3.74 13.78
C ARG A 479 -29.17 4.49 13.74
N LEU A 480 -29.70 4.75 12.54
CA LEU A 480 -31.02 5.33 12.38
C LEU A 480 -32.12 4.41 12.94
N ASN A 481 -31.95 3.09 12.82
CA ASN A 481 -32.85 2.10 13.40
C ASN A 481 -32.73 2.04 14.92
N ASP A 482 -31.53 2.05 15.49
CA ASP A 482 -31.31 2.04 16.93
C ASP A 482 -31.83 3.32 17.59
N ASP A 483 -31.65 4.47 16.95
CA ASP A 483 -32.20 5.74 17.40
C ASP A 483 -33.74 5.75 17.27
N ALA A 484 -34.29 5.18 16.18
CA ALA A 484 -35.73 5.02 16.02
C ALA A 484 -36.34 4.05 17.06
N VAL A 485 -35.66 2.92 17.34
CA VAL A 485 -36.05 1.95 18.36
C VAL A 485 -35.96 2.56 19.76
N LYS A 486 -34.92 3.35 20.06
CA LYS A 486 -34.86 4.11 21.32
C LYS A 486 -35.99 5.12 21.44
N GLN A 487 -36.33 5.85 20.37
CA GLN A 487 -37.47 6.77 20.38
C GLN A 487 -38.82 6.05 20.52
N LEU A 488 -38.97 4.87 19.91
CA LEU A 488 -40.15 4.02 20.06
C LEU A 488 -40.29 3.47 21.48
N ASN A 489 -39.20 3.00 22.08
CA ASN A 489 -39.19 2.51 23.47
C ASN A 489 -39.46 3.63 24.48
N LEU A 490 -38.94 4.84 24.24
CA LEU A 490 -39.27 6.02 25.04
C LEU A 490 -40.76 6.39 24.92
N SER A 491 -41.33 6.29 23.72
CA SER A 491 -42.75 6.57 23.48
C SER A 491 -43.68 5.48 24.02
N ALA A 492 -43.22 4.22 24.05
CA ALA A 492 -43.95 3.08 24.60
C ALA A 492 -44.06 3.15 26.13
N ASN A 493 -43.02 3.62 26.81
CA ASN A 493 -43.03 3.82 28.27
C ASN A 493 -43.97 4.95 28.72
N ASP A 494 -44.37 5.86 27.82
CA ASP A 494 -45.34 6.94 28.09
C ASP A 494 -46.82 6.52 27.92
N GLY A 495 -47.10 5.22 27.73
CA GLY A 495 -48.45 4.67 27.80
C GLY A 495 -49.39 5.04 26.66
N LYS A 496 -48.88 5.57 25.53
CA LYS A 496 -49.66 5.89 24.33
C LYS A 496 -49.36 4.91 23.20
N LEU A 497 -49.90 3.69 23.31
CA LEU A 497 -49.54 2.58 22.41
C LEU A 497 -50.64 2.15 21.43
N GLU A 498 -51.70 2.95 21.24
CA GLU A 498 -52.75 2.62 20.25
C GLU A 498 -52.61 3.34 18.91
N ASN A 499 -51.71 4.31 18.75
CA ASN A 499 -51.50 5.01 17.48
C ASN A 499 -50.03 5.40 17.27
N VAL A 500 -49.10 4.45 17.40
CA VAL A 500 -47.76 4.62 16.83
C VAL A 500 -47.88 4.42 15.31
N GLU A 501 -48.52 5.40 14.69
CA GLU A 501 -48.88 5.40 13.28
C GLU A 501 -47.64 5.47 12.40
N LEU A 502 -47.78 4.87 11.22
CA LEU A 502 -46.96 4.95 9.99
C LEU A 502 -46.14 6.25 9.82
N LYS A 503 -46.63 7.40 10.33
CA LYS A 503 -45.95 8.70 10.38
C LYS A 503 -44.58 8.67 11.06
N ASN A 504 -44.38 7.90 12.13
CA ASN A 504 -43.10 7.86 12.83
C ASN A 504 -42.05 7.05 12.04
N VAL A 505 -42.48 5.97 11.38
CA VAL A 505 -41.65 5.20 10.45
C VAL A 505 -41.33 6.04 9.20
N GLN A 506 -42.30 6.77 8.65
CA GLN A 506 -42.09 7.70 7.53
C GLN A 506 -41.17 8.88 7.88
N SER A 507 -41.23 9.37 9.13
CA SER A 507 -40.33 10.40 9.67
C SER A 507 -38.90 9.87 9.81
N ALA A 508 -38.73 8.64 10.30
CA ALA A 508 -37.42 7.98 10.41
C ALA A 508 -36.82 7.63 9.02
N LEU A 509 -37.65 7.39 8.01
CA LEU A 509 -37.26 7.16 6.62
C LEU A 509 -37.03 8.46 5.82
N LYS A 510 -37.38 9.63 6.36
CA LYS A 510 -37.21 10.95 5.73
C LYS A 510 -35.76 11.28 5.30
N PRO A 511 -34.68 10.78 5.95
CA PRO A 511 -33.31 10.93 5.45
C PRO A 511 -33.00 10.14 4.16
N LEU A 512 -33.83 9.17 3.79
CA LEU A 512 -33.73 8.38 2.54
C LEU A 512 -34.43 9.06 1.35
N LYS A 513 -34.77 10.35 1.46
CA LYS A 513 -35.57 11.10 0.46
C LYS A 513 -35.02 11.04 -0.98
N GLY A 514 -33.70 10.88 -1.15
CA GLY A 514 -33.08 10.72 -2.48
C GLY A 514 -33.21 9.32 -3.09
N PHE A 515 -33.41 8.28 -2.26
CA PHE A 515 -33.72 6.92 -2.69
C PHE A 515 -35.22 6.74 -2.92
N LEU A 516 -36.05 7.38 -2.07
CA LEU A 516 -37.50 7.32 -2.15
C LEU A 516 -38.11 8.26 -3.19
N SER A 517 -37.37 9.23 -3.74
CA SER A 517 -37.89 10.17 -4.75
C SER A 517 -38.19 9.52 -6.10
N GLY A 518 -37.75 8.28 -6.33
CA GLY A 518 -38.07 7.49 -7.52
C GLY A 518 -39.23 6.50 -7.33
N LEU A 519 -39.78 6.38 -6.13
CA LEU A 519 -40.84 5.41 -5.80
C LEU A 519 -42.19 6.09 -5.66
N THR A 520 -43.24 5.44 -6.15
CA THR A 520 -44.62 5.86 -5.96
C THR A 520 -45.04 5.69 -4.51
N GLN A 521 -46.03 6.48 -4.06
CA GLN A 521 -46.55 6.37 -2.69
C GLN A 521 -47.09 4.96 -2.37
N GLY A 522 -47.57 4.23 -3.38
CA GLY A 522 -48.00 2.84 -3.26
C GLY A 522 -46.85 1.89 -2.92
N GLU A 523 -45.70 2.04 -3.59
CA GLU A 523 -44.49 1.24 -3.33
C GLU A 523 -43.91 1.53 -1.95
N ILE A 524 -43.87 2.80 -1.55
CA ILE A 524 -43.43 3.21 -0.21
C ILE A 524 -44.30 2.57 0.88
N ASN A 525 -45.62 2.53 0.66
CA ASN A 525 -46.57 1.91 1.59
C ASN A 525 -46.43 0.37 1.61
N ALA A 526 -46.19 -0.26 0.46
CA ALA A 526 -45.95 -1.71 0.36
C ALA A 526 -44.65 -2.14 1.06
N TYR A 527 -43.54 -1.40 0.86
CA TYR A 527 -42.28 -1.63 1.55
C TYR A 527 -42.41 -1.43 3.06
N SER A 528 -43.09 -0.37 3.50
CA SER A 528 -43.33 -0.11 4.92
C SER A 528 -44.18 -1.21 5.57
N SER A 529 -45.20 -1.72 4.86
CA SER A 529 -46.06 -2.81 5.33
C SER A 529 -45.32 -4.14 5.41
N GLN A 530 -44.48 -4.48 4.42
CA GLN A 530 -43.64 -5.68 4.47
C GLN A 530 -42.59 -5.61 5.59
N PHE A 531 -41.98 -4.45 5.79
CA PHE A 531 -41.01 -4.23 6.86
C PHE A 531 -41.62 -4.45 8.25
N VAL A 532 -42.81 -3.89 8.51
CA VAL A 532 -43.54 -4.11 9.76
C VAL A 532 -43.94 -5.59 9.94
N LYS A 533 -44.23 -6.30 8.85
CA LYS A 533 -44.53 -7.73 8.89
C LYS A 533 -43.30 -8.55 9.29
N VAL A 534 -42.16 -8.35 8.64
CA VAL A 534 -40.91 -9.07 8.92
C VAL A 534 -40.41 -8.78 10.33
N PHE A 535 -40.45 -7.51 10.75
CA PHE A 535 -40.01 -7.09 12.08
C PHE A 535 -40.86 -7.71 13.20
N ASN A 536 -42.17 -7.84 13.01
CA ASN A 536 -43.06 -8.50 13.97
C ASN A 536 -42.95 -10.03 13.94
N THR A 537 -42.50 -10.62 12.84
CA THR A 537 -42.24 -12.06 12.73
C THR A 537 -40.95 -12.44 13.44
N GLU A 538 -39.85 -11.69 13.24
CA GLU A 538 -38.56 -12.01 13.87
C GLU A 538 -38.54 -11.76 15.39
N LEU A 539 -39.27 -10.77 15.90
CA LEU A 539 -39.39 -10.55 17.36
C LEU A 539 -40.19 -11.63 18.09
N ARG A 540 -40.99 -12.44 17.38
CA ARG A 540 -41.73 -13.57 17.97
C ARG A 540 -40.93 -14.87 18.02
N GLU A 541 -39.82 -14.96 17.30
CA GLU A 541 -39.01 -16.19 17.23
C GLU A 541 -37.80 -16.18 18.17
N VAL A 542 -37.54 -15.07 18.88
CA VAL A 542 -36.47 -14.98 19.89
C VAL A 542 -37.02 -15.35 21.27
N ASP A 543 -37.36 -16.62 21.44
CA ASP A 543 -37.43 -17.26 22.76
C ASP A 543 -36.66 -18.58 22.69
N LEU A 544 -35.38 -18.54 23.07
CA LEU A 544 -34.47 -19.68 23.01
C LEU A 544 -34.07 -20.09 24.43
N THR A 545 -34.51 -21.29 24.84
CA THR A 545 -33.79 -22.10 25.81
C THR A 545 -33.09 -23.26 25.08
N PRO A 546 -31.91 -23.70 25.54
CA PRO A 546 -31.05 -24.58 24.74
C PRO A 546 -31.25 -26.05 25.10
N LYS A 547 -31.57 -26.90 24.11
CA LYS A 547 -31.16 -28.32 24.06
C LYS A 547 -31.37 -28.94 22.68
N ASP A 548 -30.39 -29.79 22.34
CA ASP A 548 -30.40 -30.87 21.34
C ASP A 548 -29.96 -30.58 19.88
N ASP A 549 -28.65 -30.77 19.65
CA ASP A 549 -27.93 -30.72 18.37
C ASP A 549 -28.31 -31.81 17.35
N LYS A 550 -29.33 -32.63 17.59
CA LYS A 550 -29.82 -33.62 16.61
C LYS A 550 -30.84 -33.05 15.62
N GLU A 551 -31.52 -31.96 15.98
CA GLU A 551 -32.51 -31.32 15.10
C GLU A 551 -31.87 -30.40 14.04
N LYS A 552 -30.64 -29.92 14.30
CA LYS A 552 -29.87 -29.08 13.36
C LYS A 552 -29.40 -29.85 12.13
N ILE A 553 -29.07 -31.14 12.27
CA ILE A 553 -28.66 -31.99 11.15
C ILE A 553 -29.86 -32.32 10.25
N LYS A 554 -31.07 -32.43 10.82
CA LYS A 554 -32.31 -32.61 10.04
C LYS A 554 -32.70 -31.31 9.31
N LYS A 555 -32.64 -30.15 9.98
CA LYS A 555 -32.87 -28.84 9.35
C LYS A 555 -31.85 -28.51 8.24
N PHE A 556 -30.62 -29.02 8.32
CA PHE A 556 -29.62 -28.82 7.26
C PHE A 556 -30.01 -29.54 5.95
N ASN A 557 -30.57 -30.75 6.04
CA ASN A 557 -31.09 -31.47 4.87
C ASN A 557 -32.41 -30.89 4.36
N ASP A 558 -33.29 -30.42 5.24
CA ASP A 558 -34.54 -29.76 4.85
C ASP A 558 -34.28 -28.40 4.17
N GLY A 559 -33.20 -27.71 4.52
CA GLY A 559 -32.74 -26.45 3.91
C GLY A 559 -32.28 -26.56 2.45
N LYS A 560 -31.91 -27.75 1.97
CA LYS A 560 -31.63 -28.00 0.54
C LYS A 560 -32.91 -27.92 -0.30
N THR A 561 -34.02 -28.41 0.23
CA THR A 561 -35.36 -28.34 -0.39
C THR A 561 -35.94 -26.92 -0.35
N GLU A 562 -35.71 -26.15 0.72
CA GLU A 562 -36.17 -24.76 0.81
C GLU A 562 -35.43 -23.82 -0.14
N LYS A 563 -34.13 -24.05 -0.40
CA LYS A 563 -33.38 -23.24 -1.37
C LYS A 563 -33.86 -23.45 -2.81
N SER A 564 -34.18 -24.69 -3.20
CA SER A 564 -34.82 -24.96 -4.51
C SER A 564 -36.19 -24.29 -4.60
N ALA A 565 -37.01 -24.38 -3.55
CA ALA A 565 -38.33 -23.74 -3.51
C ALA A 565 -38.25 -22.20 -3.55
N ALA A 566 -37.22 -21.60 -2.94
CA ALA A 566 -36.98 -20.16 -2.99
C ALA A 566 -36.56 -19.70 -4.39
N VAL A 567 -35.72 -20.47 -5.08
CA VAL A 567 -35.32 -20.26 -6.48
C VAL A 567 -36.54 -20.35 -7.42
N ASP A 568 -37.38 -21.37 -7.26
CA ASP A 568 -38.61 -21.54 -8.04
C ASP A 568 -39.65 -20.44 -7.76
N THR A 569 -39.74 -19.99 -6.51
CA THR A 569 -40.61 -18.87 -6.11
C THR A 569 -40.13 -17.54 -6.69
N LEU A 570 -38.81 -17.32 -6.74
CA LEU A 570 -38.22 -16.12 -7.36
C LEU A 570 -38.38 -16.14 -8.88
N LYS A 571 -38.24 -17.31 -9.52
CA LYS A 571 -38.50 -17.51 -10.95
C LYS A 571 -39.98 -17.22 -11.29
N GLY A 572 -40.92 -17.79 -10.53
CA GLY A 572 -42.34 -17.50 -10.70
C GLY A 572 -42.71 -16.03 -10.49
N LYS A 573 -42.03 -15.34 -9.56
CA LYS A 573 -42.19 -13.88 -9.37
C LYS A 573 -41.60 -13.09 -10.53
N LEU A 574 -40.43 -13.46 -11.03
CA LEU A 574 -39.78 -12.84 -12.18
C LEU A 574 -40.65 -12.92 -13.45
N ASP A 575 -41.37 -14.03 -13.63
CA ASP A 575 -42.27 -14.23 -14.77
C ASP A 575 -43.61 -13.49 -14.63
N SER A 576 -44.02 -13.17 -13.40
CA SER A 576 -45.25 -12.42 -13.12
C SER A 576 -45.10 -10.89 -13.21
N VAL A 577 -43.87 -10.38 -13.35
CA VAL A 577 -43.58 -8.95 -13.35
C VAL A 577 -43.55 -8.41 -14.78
N SER A 578 -44.56 -7.62 -15.14
CA SER A 578 -44.68 -6.97 -16.46
C SER A 578 -43.78 -5.74 -16.62
N ASP A 579 -43.28 -5.18 -15.52
CA ASP A 579 -42.39 -4.02 -15.53
C ASP A 579 -40.94 -4.43 -15.82
N THR A 580 -40.39 -3.89 -16.90
CA THR A 580 -39.07 -4.28 -17.43
C THR A 580 -37.92 -3.89 -16.50
N GLY A 581 -38.05 -2.80 -15.73
CA GLY A 581 -37.03 -2.36 -14.78
C GLY A 581 -37.01 -3.24 -13.53
N LEU A 582 -38.19 -3.55 -13.01
CA LEU A 582 -38.35 -4.43 -11.85
C LEU A 582 -37.93 -5.87 -12.18
N ARG A 583 -38.24 -6.36 -13.39
CA ARG A 583 -37.80 -7.67 -13.89
C ARG A 583 -36.28 -7.75 -14.02
N THR A 584 -35.63 -6.68 -14.46
CA THR A 584 -34.15 -6.60 -14.53
C THR A 584 -33.52 -6.66 -13.14
N MET A 585 -34.06 -5.91 -12.16
CA MET A 585 -33.58 -5.99 -10.77
C MET A 585 -33.76 -7.37 -10.14
N TYR A 586 -34.90 -8.03 -10.37
CA TYR A 586 -35.12 -9.39 -9.87
C TYR A 586 -34.20 -10.41 -10.55
N ALA A 587 -33.92 -10.25 -11.85
CA ALA A 587 -32.98 -11.11 -12.56
C ALA A 587 -31.53 -10.93 -12.06
N GLU A 588 -31.11 -9.70 -11.79
CA GLU A 588 -29.78 -9.41 -11.23
C GLU A 588 -29.63 -9.98 -9.81
N ALA A 589 -30.63 -9.79 -8.95
CA ALA A 589 -30.63 -10.37 -7.59
C ALA A 589 -30.68 -11.91 -7.60
N PHE A 590 -31.37 -12.50 -8.58
CA PHE A 590 -31.41 -13.94 -8.78
C PHE A 590 -30.04 -14.50 -9.23
N ILE A 591 -29.38 -13.84 -10.20
CA ILE A 591 -28.05 -14.23 -10.68
C ILE A 591 -27.00 -14.10 -9.57
N ASP A 592 -27.06 -13.03 -8.77
CA ASP A 592 -26.11 -12.79 -7.68
C ASP A 592 -26.30 -13.80 -6.54
N GLY A 593 -27.55 -14.12 -6.19
CA GLY A 593 -27.88 -15.19 -5.24
C GLY A 593 -27.49 -16.58 -5.72
N TYR A 594 -27.65 -16.85 -7.02
CA TYR A 594 -27.25 -18.11 -7.65
C TYR A 594 -25.72 -18.29 -7.66
N ASN A 595 -24.97 -17.27 -8.07
CA ASN A 595 -23.50 -17.31 -8.09
C ASN A 595 -22.91 -17.44 -6.69
N THR A 596 -23.51 -16.77 -5.69
CA THR A 596 -23.11 -16.89 -4.29
C THR A 596 -23.41 -18.29 -3.73
N ALA A 597 -24.48 -18.96 -4.18
CA ALA A 597 -24.78 -20.34 -3.79
C ALA A 597 -23.81 -21.35 -4.44
N VAL A 598 -23.39 -21.10 -5.69
CA VAL A 598 -22.41 -21.93 -6.42
C VAL A 598 -20.99 -21.79 -5.83
N GLU A 599 -20.60 -20.61 -5.35
CA GLU A 599 -19.29 -20.42 -4.69
C GLU A 599 -19.18 -21.11 -3.31
N VAL A 600 -20.29 -21.47 -2.67
CA VAL A 600 -20.32 -22.02 -1.30
C VAL A 600 -20.38 -23.56 -1.27
N ASP A 601 -20.78 -24.23 -2.36
CA ASP A 601 -20.91 -25.70 -2.44
C ASP A 601 -19.92 -26.33 -3.46
N SER A 602 -18.62 -26.03 -3.34
CA SER A 602 -17.56 -26.67 -4.13
C SER A 602 -17.13 -28.04 -3.57
N ASP A 603 -18.08 -28.98 -3.48
CA ASP A 603 -17.79 -30.41 -3.32
C ASP A 603 -17.83 -31.09 -4.69
N ASP A 604 -16.81 -31.88 -5.02
CA ASP A 604 -16.59 -32.59 -6.31
C ASP A 604 -17.81 -33.43 -6.79
N ALA A 605 -18.74 -33.76 -5.89
CA ALA A 605 -19.97 -34.47 -6.20
C ALA A 605 -21.01 -33.60 -6.94
N VAL A 606 -21.02 -32.29 -6.72
CA VAL A 606 -21.94 -31.35 -7.37
C VAL A 606 -21.44 -31.01 -8.78
N GLU A 607 -20.13 -30.87 -8.97
CA GLU A 607 -19.50 -30.64 -10.28
C GLU A 607 -19.78 -31.82 -11.24
N SER A 608 -19.73 -33.05 -10.74
CA SER A 608 -20.12 -34.27 -11.45
C SER A 608 -21.60 -34.31 -11.87
N GLU A 609 -22.51 -33.85 -10.99
CA GLU A 609 -23.94 -33.77 -11.31
C GLU A 609 -24.23 -32.62 -12.30
N LEU A 610 -23.49 -31.52 -12.19
CA LEU A 610 -23.56 -30.36 -13.09
C LEU A 610 -23.07 -30.69 -14.50
N ASP A 611 -21.95 -31.41 -14.63
CA ASP A 611 -21.43 -31.90 -15.91
C ASP A 611 -22.40 -32.89 -16.56
N SER A 612 -23.08 -33.73 -15.76
CA SER A 612 -24.11 -34.64 -16.29
C SER A 612 -25.33 -33.88 -16.85
N LYS A 613 -25.71 -32.75 -16.22
CA LYS A 613 -26.83 -31.92 -16.66
C LYS A 613 -26.46 -31.03 -17.85
N LEU A 614 -25.23 -30.50 -17.90
CA LEU A 614 -24.72 -29.74 -19.05
C LEU A 614 -24.59 -30.59 -20.32
N THR A 615 -24.36 -31.91 -20.20
CA THR A 615 -24.36 -32.81 -21.37
C THR A 615 -25.74 -33.10 -21.97
N SER A 616 -26.84 -32.63 -21.37
CA SER A 616 -28.20 -32.86 -21.88
C SER A 616 -28.66 -31.88 -22.98
N GLY A 617 -27.89 -30.82 -23.27
CA GLY A 617 -28.05 -29.98 -24.47
C GLY A 617 -29.31 -29.10 -24.56
N GLU A 618 -30.30 -29.26 -23.67
CA GLU A 618 -31.55 -28.47 -23.69
C GLU A 618 -31.40 -27.10 -23.00
N ASP A 619 -30.61 -27.00 -21.92
CA ASP A 619 -30.50 -25.76 -21.12
C ASP A 619 -29.56 -24.69 -21.75
N GLU A 620 -28.51 -25.11 -22.46
CA GLU A 620 -27.52 -24.19 -23.04
C GLU A 620 -28.12 -23.33 -24.17
N GLN A 621 -29.03 -23.91 -24.95
CA GLN A 621 -29.66 -23.22 -26.07
C GLN A 621 -30.72 -22.22 -25.59
N GLU A 622 -31.43 -22.53 -24.50
CA GLU A 622 -32.44 -21.64 -23.92
C GLU A 622 -31.79 -20.42 -23.24
N ILE A 623 -30.67 -20.62 -22.54
CA ILE A 623 -29.85 -19.53 -21.96
C ILE A 623 -29.27 -18.64 -23.07
N LYS A 624 -28.76 -19.22 -24.17
CA LYS A 624 -28.26 -18.46 -25.33
C LYS A 624 -29.37 -17.64 -26.00
N ASN A 625 -30.59 -18.16 -26.07
CA ASN A 625 -31.73 -17.45 -26.64
C ASN A 625 -32.16 -16.26 -25.75
N ALA A 626 -32.22 -16.45 -24.42
CA ALA A 626 -32.53 -15.37 -23.48
C ALA A 626 -31.47 -14.25 -23.50
N LEU A 627 -30.17 -14.61 -23.60
CA LEU A 627 -29.07 -13.64 -23.75
C LEU A 627 -29.15 -12.85 -25.06
N ASN A 628 -29.60 -13.48 -26.16
CA ASN A 628 -29.79 -12.82 -27.44
C ASN A 628 -30.98 -11.84 -27.42
N GLU A 629 -32.08 -12.17 -26.74
CA GLU A 629 -33.23 -11.28 -26.55
C GLU A 629 -32.88 -10.03 -25.74
N VAL A 630 -32.06 -10.18 -24.69
CA VAL A 630 -31.56 -9.07 -23.86
C VAL A 630 -30.57 -8.18 -24.64
N ASN A 631 -29.76 -8.76 -25.54
CA ASN A 631 -28.82 -7.99 -26.35
C ASN A 631 -29.50 -7.22 -27.50
N GLN A 632 -30.61 -7.74 -28.05
CA GLN A 632 -31.39 -7.04 -29.09
C GLN A 632 -32.15 -5.83 -28.56
N THR A 633 -32.52 -5.83 -27.28
CA THR A 633 -33.21 -4.70 -26.63
C THR A 633 -32.26 -3.57 -26.20
N ARG A 634 -30.94 -3.78 -26.21
CA ARG A 634 -29.93 -2.80 -25.77
C ARG A 634 -29.40 -1.83 -26.85
N HIS A 635 -29.79 -1.96 -28.11
CA HIS A 635 -29.29 -1.07 -29.18
C HIS A 635 -30.37 -0.53 -30.12
N PRO A 636 -30.96 0.65 -29.84
CA PRO A 636 -31.62 1.45 -30.85
C PRO A 636 -30.84 2.75 -31.10
N PHE A 637 -29.56 2.67 -31.49
CA PHE A 637 -28.84 3.84 -32.04
C PHE A 637 -27.76 3.38 -33.02
N GLN A 638 -28.11 3.35 -34.31
CA GLN A 638 -27.13 3.47 -35.39
C GLN A 638 -27.06 4.96 -35.80
N PRO A 639 -25.87 5.59 -35.79
CA PRO A 639 -25.71 6.88 -36.45
C PRO A 639 -25.39 6.70 -37.93
N SER A 640 -26.05 7.52 -38.74
CA SER A 640 -25.72 7.85 -40.14
C SER A 640 -24.41 8.61 -40.27
#